data_AF-A0A1H6CP13-F1
#
_entry.id   AF-A0A1H6CP13-F1
#
_cell.length_a   1.000
_cell.length_b   1.000
_cell.length_c   1.000
_cell.angle_alpha   90.00
_cell.angle_beta   90.00
_cell.angle_gamma   90.00
#
_symmetry.space_group_name_H-M   'P 1'
#
loop_
_entity.id
_entity.type
_entity.pdbx_description
1 polymer ?
#
loop_
_entity_poly.entity_id
_entity_poly.type
_entity_poly.pdbx_seq_one_letter_code
_entity_poly.pdbx_strand_id
1 'polypeptide(L)'
;MNGSGHDGGIGPAGASDALRLAVLDAAEGLGEADVLRLAVQQCVAALGGIGGLAHLAGREHGSLRLAAAGGVPDPVARAWERVEGPGLAPVRAVERRRVQWSPRWPDGQADRTPRGGANTDRGGRGSSRVPDALRACGVLSAPILVDGTPIGVLSVLAEHEPAPDRQQFLVDVAALAAARLPVARRWRSGTTPWWQLPQGVRGQVMHQISVGTWTWDLDTGLLDIDEVTEGLVELAGLDPDTWDHRIESWMERIHPEDRPGVDRAIDESLASGQPYAVEYRVLDESGRVNWLELRGAFEHDENGRPVRMVGTAWNVTTRRSQLEWLAGLLELNPDPIHVVGADNRVQWANQAARELGGAAKDIVGRTPWDAEPLLRDHGLPELLDRARAAPGSAATTEVAVNRRTSRGSASFLVKAVEIGGFVSITMSDTTEQRRAEHAAAERGRRVADLNAALVRALNTEDVVTAIVQHVPPLVDADGLVVHDLSGESPRLVGDTGFSAALVDDLHELRLRLTAEYREEGTATGGPTSPVNAVYAAGGRPNRPRFLPDSRLFEPVAAAPGARPDMLSSLLGRLAEVEGVRAWAVLPLVVGDYRLGSCVIGWNAPRTFTEDDKTLLGTVGVILAQALGNARLYESARHRAERLQQELLPGNLPVTTALRAVARYRTADGQELGGDWYDTIPLSGGRTLVVIGDVMGHGLEQAIAMGIIRHAVLTVAALDLPVDEIVARLNDVVVRLAPRIDDPVVCATCLLALYDPTTGACSIASAGHAAPIALEPGGTPHRLTIPTGPPLGMAQLPAQITEATLAEGTVLLLYTDGLLGSHAPDSDELTEVVAQFTGTRPAPAAGEPAGRWLTALCETVTGQLPPDPRRQDDAVLLALSTGRVPADRMASWDLPWAPESAGRARELASEQLAAWGLADLAEVATLIISELIGNTVRHAVGLVPEPSPADSEVESGAPAGDDEAEVGLGDLGLEGGLGLHLGLGLDQGPEANGTGGEGVVRLRLLHIEQSLVCEVYDGSQATPRVRHPLLDDEFGRGLQLVAMMSGRWGTRYTENGKCIWARLEEPHRPDGGTATMPGADRSSGSGPDGDTACARDAAGDASPGGDRRPAVRRAAG
;
A
#
# COMPACT_ATOMS: atom_id res chain seq x y z
N MET A 1 -52.30 19.48 -33.63
CA MET A 1 -52.61 20.25 -34.85
C MET A 1 -52.33 19.35 -36.03
N ASN A 2 -53.30 19.30 -36.95
CA ASN A 2 -53.37 18.39 -38.09
C ASN A 2 -52.12 18.44 -38.96
N GLY A 3 -51.62 17.26 -39.33
CA GLY A 3 -50.65 17.04 -40.39
C GLY A 3 -50.93 15.68 -41.01
N SER A 4 -51.85 15.68 -41.95
CA SER A 4 -52.31 14.55 -42.76
C SER A 4 -51.16 13.72 -43.33
N GLY A 5 -51.28 12.40 -43.19
CA GLY A 5 -50.46 11.43 -43.88
C GLY A 5 -50.52 11.63 -45.40
N HIS A 6 -49.34 11.74 -46.00
CA HIS A 6 -49.11 11.35 -47.37
C HIS A 6 -48.28 10.07 -47.31
N ASP A 7 -48.95 8.94 -47.51
CA ASP A 7 -48.32 7.70 -47.99
C ASP A 7 -47.72 8.01 -49.38
N GLY A 8 -46.51 8.56 -49.38
CA GLY A 8 -45.66 8.60 -50.56
C GLY A 8 -44.85 7.33 -50.56
N GLY A 9 -45.44 6.23 -51.03
CA GLY A 9 -44.66 5.05 -51.40
C GLY A 9 -43.50 5.52 -52.26
N ILE A 10 -42.26 5.25 -51.82
CA ILE A 10 -41.06 5.61 -52.58
C ILE A 10 -41.17 4.85 -53.91
N GLY A 11 -41.55 5.58 -54.97
CA GLY A 11 -41.61 5.01 -56.30
C GLY A 11 -40.24 4.44 -56.68
N PRO A 12 -40.18 3.55 -57.69
CA PRO A 12 -38.95 2.87 -58.11
C PRO A 12 -37.75 3.82 -58.35
N ALA A 13 -38.02 5.10 -58.66
CA ALA A 13 -37.01 6.15 -58.75
C ALA A 13 -36.28 6.45 -57.43
N GLY A 14 -36.97 6.53 -56.29
CA GLY A 14 -36.36 6.92 -55.01
C GLY A 14 -35.54 5.80 -54.33
N ALA A 15 -35.90 4.53 -54.58
CA ALA A 15 -35.08 3.39 -54.14
C ALA A 15 -33.78 3.29 -54.95
N SER A 16 -33.85 3.59 -56.26
CA SER A 16 -32.69 3.68 -57.14
C SER A 16 -31.77 4.84 -56.73
N ASP A 17 -32.34 5.99 -56.35
CA ASP A 17 -31.58 7.16 -55.90
C ASP A 17 -30.92 6.93 -54.52
N ALA A 18 -31.60 6.26 -53.59
CA ALA A 18 -30.99 5.85 -52.32
C ALA A 18 -29.79 4.89 -52.53
N LEU A 19 -29.91 3.96 -53.47
CA LEU A 19 -28.80 3.07 -53.84
C LEU A 19 -27.64 3.83 -54.50
N ARG A 20 -27.93 4.83 -55.34
CA ARG A 20 -26.90 5.69 -55.97
C ARG A 20 -26.13 6.51 -54.92
N LEU A 21 -26.82 7.02 -53.90
CA LEU A 21 -26.19 7.74 -52.78
C LEU A 21 -25.35 6.79 -51.91
N ALA A 22 -25.86 5.58 -51.63
CA ALA A 22 -25.14 4.57 -50.87
C ALA A 22 -23.85 4.09 -51.56
N VAL A 23 -23.82 4.01 -52.89
CA VAL A 23 -22.61 3.66 -53.65
C VAL A 23 -21.53 4.73 -53.49
N LEU A 24 -21.90 6.01 -53.48
CA LEU A 24 -20.95 7.10 -53.27
C LEU A 24 -20.48 7.16 -51.80
N ASP A 25 -21.35 6.82 -50.86
CA ASP A 25 -21.03 6.75 -49.43
C ASP A 25 -20.09 5.57 -49.09
N ALA A 26 -20.26 4.43 -49.76
CA ALA A 26 -19.42 3.24 -49.57
C ALA A 26 -18.05 3.30 -50.28
N ALA A 27 -17.77 4.37 -51.04
CA ALA A 27 -16.56 4.53 -51.85
C ALA A 27 -15.32 4.92 -51.02
N GLU A 28 -14.97 4.10 -50.02
CA GLU A 28 -13.76 4.30 -49.19
C GLU A 28 -12.48 3.90 -49.95
N GLY A 29 -11.46 4.76 -49.92
CA GLY A 29 -10.15 4.50 -50.52
C GLY A 29 -9.95 5.00 -51.96
N LEU A 30 -10.97 5.61 -52.59
CA LEU A 30 -10.83 6.26 -53.91
C LEU A 30 -10.12 7.61 -53.84
N GLY A 31 -9.40 7.97 -54.91
CA GLY A 31 -8.77 9.29 -55.05
C GLY A 31 -9.79 10.41 -55.32
N GLU A 32 -9.42 11.66 -55.03
CA GLU A 32 -10.32 12.83 -55.17
C GLU A 32 -10.94 12.96 -56.56
N ALA A 33 -10.17 12.68 -57.62
CA ALA A 33 -10.66 12.73 -59.00
C ALA A 33 -11.67 11.60 -59.32
N ASP A 34 -11.51 10.44 -58.68
CA ASP A 34 -12.37 9.28 -58.89
C ASP A 34 -13.70 9.44 -58.14
N VAL A 35 -13.65 10.00 -56.93
CA VAL A 35 -14.86 10.39 -56.17
C VAL A 35 -15.67 11.44 -56.94
N LEU A 36 -15.00 12.47 -57.49
CA LEU A 36 -15.67 13.50 -58.29
C LEU A 36 -16.24 12.95 -59.60
N ARG A 37 -15.53 12.02 -60.27
CA ARG A 37 -16.03 11.37 -61.50
C ARG A 37 -17.24 10.49 -61.21
N LEU A 38 -17.20 9.71 -60.14
CA LEU A 38 -18.31 8.88 -59.70
C LEU A 38 -19.53 9.74 -59.37
N ALA A 39 -19.33 10.86 -58.66
CA ALA A 39 -20.39 11.83 -58.36
C ALA A 39 -21.01 12.42 -59.64
N VAL A 40 -20.19 12.85 -60.62
CA VAL A 40 -20.67 13.32 -61.93
C VAL A 40 -21.54 12.25 -62.59
N GLN A 41 -21.09 11.00 -62.63
CA GLN A 41 -21.80 9.91 -63.28
C GLN A 41 -23.15 9.63 -62.61
N GLN A 42 -23.21 9.60 -61.27
CA GLN A 42 -24.48 9.39 -60.56
C GLN A 42 -25.47 10.52 -60.85
N CYS A 43 -24.99 11.77 -60.92
CA CYS A 43 -25.84 12.91 -61.23
C CYS A 43 -26.33 12.90 -62.68
N VAL A 44 -25.46 12.63 -63.65
CA VAL A 44 -25.87 12.52 -65.06
C VAL A 44 -26.91 11.41 -65.22
N ALA A 45 -26.69 10.26 -64.59
CA ALA A 45 -27.60 9.12 -64.65
C ALA A 45 -28.96 9.40 -63.98
N ALA A 46 -29.00 10.12 -62.86
CA ALA A 46 -30.23 10.39 -62.11
C ALA A 46 -31.03 11.58 -62.66
N LEU A 47 -30.36 12.57 -63.25
CA LEU A 47 -31.01 13.76 -63.80
C LEU A 47 -31.43 13.58 -65.27
N GLY A 48 -31.11 12.44 -65.89
CA GLY A 48 -31.28 12.25 -67.34
C GLY A 48 -30.42 13.22 -68.15
N GLY A 49 -29.26 13.60 -67.61
CA GLY A 49 -28.35 14.54 -68.24
C GLY A 49 -27.61 13.90 -69.42
N ILE A 50 -27.19 14.73 -70.37
CA ILE A 50 -26.43 14.29 -71.55
C ILE A 50 -24.94 14.15 -71.21
N GLY A 51 -24.47 14.88 -70.19
CA GLY A 51 -23.12 14.81 -69.66
C GLY A 51 -22.93 15.70 -68.44
N GLY A 52 -21.80 15.61 -67.77
CA GLY A 52 -21.53 16.38 -66.55
C GLY A 52 -20.04 16.67 -66.33
N LEU A 53 -19.80 17.68 -65.50
CA LEU A 53 -18.50 18.28 -65.22
C LEU A 53 -18.38 18.54 -63.72
N ALA A 54 -17.20 18.36 -63.16
CA ALA A 54 -16.86 18.78 -61.81
C ALA A 54 -15.65 19.71 -61.84
N HIS A 55 -15.80 20.89 -61.24
CA HIS A 55 -14.72 21.86 -61.12
C HIS A 55 -14.36 22.10 -59.67
N LEU A 56 -13.06 22.28 -59.41
CA LEU A 56 -12.55 22.70 -58.10
C LEU A 56 -12.06 24.15 -58.16
N ALA A 57 -12.13 24.85 -57.03
CA ALA A 57 -11.66 26.22 -56.91
C ALA A 57 -10.16 26.31 -57.20
N GLY A 58 -9.79 27.14 -58.17
CA GLY A 58 -8.42 27.38 -58.58
C GLY A 58 -7.67 28.32 -57.64
N ARG A 59 -6.38 28.55 -57.94
CA ARG A 59 -5.54 29.53 -57.22
C ARG A 59 -6.13 30.95 -57.34
N GLU A 60 -6.64 31.36 -58.49
CA GLU A 60 -7.16 32.73 -58.63
C GLU A 60 -8.59 32.85 -58.09
N HIS A 61 -8.90 33.96 -57.40
CA HIS A 61 -10.21 34.17 -56.76
C HIS A 61 -11.32 34.21 -57.82
N GLY A 62 -12.32 33.33 -57.70
CA GLY A 62 -13.39 33.20 -58.70
C GLY A 62 -13.03 32.35 -59.93
N SER A 63 -11.87 31.69 -59.94
CA SER A 63 -11.49 30.73 -60.98
C SER A 63 -11.87 29.30 -60.60
N LEU A 64 -12.41 28.55 -61.55
CA LEU A 64 -12.76 27.14 -61.40
C LEU A 64 -11.97 26.33 -62.42
N ARG A 65 -11.37 25.22 -62.00
CA ARG A 65 -10.60 24.32 -62.86
C ARG A 65 -11.24 22.96 -62.93
N LEU A 66 -11.31 22.41 -64.13
CA LEU A 66 -11.96 21.12 -64.37
C LEU A 66 -11.15 20.01 -63.70
N ALA A 67 -11.81 19.26 -62.82
CA ALA A 67 -11.22 18.19 -62.04
C ALA A 67 -11.69 16.80 -62.52
N ALA A 68 -12.96 16.70 -62.93
CA ALA A 68 -13.52 15.50 -63.54
C ALA A 68 -14.59 15.85 -64.57
N ALA A 69 -14.82 14.95 -65.53
CA ALA A 69 -15.88 15.04 -66.53
C ALA A 69 -16.41 13.62 -66.81
N GLY A 70 -17.69 13.50 -67.15
CA GLY A 70 -18.32 12.23 -67.51
C GLY A 70 -19.43 12.45 -68.53
N GLY A 71 -19.45 11.67 -69.61
CA GLY A 71 -20.44 11.81 -70.68
C GLY A 71 -20.30 13.08 -71.54
N VAL A 72 -19.14 13.73 -71.57
CA VAL A 72 -18.89 14.96 -72.36
C VAL A 72 -17.71 14.75 -73.31
N PRO A 73 -17.81 15.07 -74.62
CA PRO A 73 -16.72 14.89 -75.57
C PRO A 73 -15.46 15.71 -75.22
N ASP A 74 -14.27 15.18 -75.56
CA ASP A 74 -12.96 15.79 -75.32
C ASP A 74 -12.85 17.27 -75.74
N PRO A 75 -13.25 17.66 -76.97
CA PRO A 75 -13.36 19.06 -77.39
C PRO A 75 -14.10 19.98 -76.42
N VAL A 76 -15.18 19.45 -75.85
CA VAL A 76 -16.13 20.19 -75.02
C VAL A 76 -15.61 20.31 -73.59
N ALA A 77 -15.04 19.24 -73.05
CA ALA A 77 -14.36 19.25 -71.77
C ALA A 77 -13.16 20.21 -71.75
N ARG A 78 -12.34 20.25 -72.82
CA ARG A 78 -11.21 21.18 -72.94
C ARG A 78 -11.63 22.64 -72.97
N ALA A 79 -12.75 22.97 -73.60
CA ALA A 79 -13.26 24.33 -73.62
C ALA A 79 -13.64 24.86 -72.21
N TRP A 80 -13.91 23.94 -71.27
CA TRP A 80 -14.28 24.23 -69.88
C TRP A 80 -13.17 23.88 -68.88
N GLU A 81 -11.94 23.71 -69.36
CA GLU A 81 -10.78 23.40 -68.51
C GLU A 81 -10.59 24.45 -67.40
N ARG A 82 -10.86 25.72 -67.74
CA ARG A 82 -10.81 26.85 -66.82
C ARG A 82 -12.05 27.70 -67.01
N VAL A 83 -12.87 27.81 -65.97
CA VAL A 83 -14.12 28.59 -65.98
C VAL A 83 -13.93 29.84 -65.13
N GLU A 84 -14.13 31.02 -65.75
CA GLU A 84 -13.95 32.32 -65.10
C GLU A 84 -15.03 33.31 -65.53
N GLY A 85 -15.53 34.09 -64.58
CA GLY A 85 -16.45 35.20 -64.83
C GLY A 85 -17.85 35.02 -64.22
N PRO A 86 -18.49 36.10 -63.73
CA PRO A 86 -19.71 36.07 -62.92
C PRO A 86 -21.00 35.70 -63.69
N GLY A 87 -20.88 35.43 -65.00
CA GLY A 87 -22.01 35.14 -65.89
C GLY A 87 -22.46 33.67 -65.89
N LEU A 88 -21.59 32.75 -65.49
CA LEU A 88 -21.73 31.31 -65.74
C LEU A 88 -22.37 30.58 -64.54
N ALA A 89 -23.24 29.59 -64.81
CA ALA A 89 -23.92 28.82 -63.76
C ALA A 89 -22.98 28.21 -62.70
N PRO A 90 -21.84 27.59 -63.05
CA PRO A 90 -20.94 27.03 -62.04
C PRO A 90 -20.33 28.09 -61.11
N VAL A 91 -19.93 29.25 -61.66
CA VAL A 91 -19.36 30.36 -60.88
C VAL A 91 -20.43 30.94 -59.95
N ARG A 92 -21.65 31.14 -60.45
CA ARG A 92 -22.77 31.64 -59.65
C ARG A 92 -23.19 30.67 -58.55
N ALA A 93 -23.12 29.35 -58.80
CA ALA A 93 -23.45 28.33 -57.80
C ALA A 93 -22.48 28.37 -56.62
N VAL A 94 -21.19 28.56 -56.89
CA VAL A 94 -20.13 28.74 -55.89
C VAL A 94 -20.31 30.05 -55.13
N GLU A 95 -20.51 31.18 -55.83
CA GLU A 95 -20.69 32.50 -55.21
C GLU A 95 -21.94 32.57 -54.33
N ARG A 96 -23.06 32.01 -54.80
CA ARG A 96 -24.35 32.06 -54.10
C ARG A 96 -24.59 30.89 -53.15
N ARG A 97 -23.68 29.91 -53.14
CA ARG A 97 -23.75 28.69 -52.31
C ARG A 97 -25.08 27.95 -52.40
N ARG A 98 -25.65 27.89 -53.61
CA ARG A 98 -26.90 27.16 -53.90
C ARG A 98 -26.91 26.69 -55.34
N VAL A 99 -27.77 25.72 -55.65
CA VAL A 99 -27.96 25.23 -57.01
C VAL A 99 -28.36 26.38 -57.95
N GLN A 100 -27.80 26.42 -59.16
CA GLN A 100 -28.11 27.41 -60.19
C GLN A 100 -28.33 26.73 -61.53
N TRP A 101 -29.39 27.12 -62.23
CA TRP A 101 -29.68 26.74 -63.60
C TRP A 101 -29.30 27.86 -64.57
N SER A 102 -28.78 27.49 -65.73
CA SER A 102 -28.64 28.39 -66.89
C SER A 102 -29.21 27.72 -68.14
N PRO A 103 -30.19 28.34 -68.83
CA PRO A 103 -30.93 27.70 -69.92
C PRO A 103 -30.21 27.72 -71.28
N ARG A 104 -28.97 28.21 -71.38
CA ARG A 104 -28.20 28.20 -72.63
C ARG A 104 -26.73 27.89 -72.36
N TRP A 105 -26.12 27.17 -73.29
CA TRP A 105 -24.67 27.05 -73.35
C TRP A 105 -24.03 28.44 -73.52
N PRO A 106 -23.00 28.80 -72.74
CA PRO A 106 -22.39 30.12 -72.80
C PRO A 106 -21.51 30.27 -74.05
N ASP A 107 -21.96 31.08 -75.00
CA ASP A 107 -21.15 31.53 -76.14
C ASP A 107 -20.09 32.54 -75.67
N GLY A 108 -18.84 32.09 -75.45
CA GLY A 108 -17.76 33.03 -75.13
C GLY A 108 -16.42 32.47 -74.67
N GLN A 109 -16.28 31.18 -74.37
CA GLN A 109 -14.98 30.60 -73.96
C GLN A 109 -14.23 29.84 -75.05
N ALA A 110 -14.92 29.34 -76.08
CA ALA A 110 -14.32 28.55 -77.15
C ALA A 110 -13.34 29.31 -78.07
N ASP A 111 -13.27 30.64 -77.98
CA ASP A 111 -12.52 31.50 -78.92
C ASP A 111 -11.27 32.18 -78.32
N ARG A 112 -10.87 31.80 -77.09
CA ARG A 112 -9.68 32.35 -76.42
C ARG A 112 -8.56 31.31 -76.30
N THR A 113 -7.93 30.94 -77.41
CA THR A 113 -6.61 30.27 -77.39
C THR A 113 -5.50 31.28 -77.03
N PRO A 114 -4.54 30.97 -76.14
CA PRO A 114 -3.36 31.81 -75.94
C PRO A 114 -2.41 31.72 -77.14
N ARG A 115 -2.02 32.87 -77.69
CA ARG A 115 -0.95 32.99 -78.71
C ARG A 115 0.42 32.73 -78.08
N GLY A 116 1.17 31.74 -78.56
CA GLY A 116 2.63 31.67 -78.39
C GLY A 116 3.27 30.30 -78.62
N GLY A 117 4.17 30.20 -79.62
CA GLY A 117 5.17 29.13 -79.76
C GLY A 117 5.11 28.34 -81.08
N ALA A 118 6.08 28.54 -81.97
CA ALA A 118 6.08 28.13 -83.38
C ALA A 118 6.58 26.70 -83.69
N ASN A 119 6.10 26.19 -84.85
CA ASN A 119 6.67 25.18 -85.77
C ASN A 119 6.67 23.69 -85.33
N THR A 120 6.25 22.68 -86.10
CA THR A 120 6.10 22.47 -87.58
C THR A 120 5.01 21.43 -87.91
N ASP A 121 4.41 21.59 -89.09
CA ASP A 121 3.41 20.77 -89.81
C ASP A 121 3.56 19.23 -89.81
N ARG A 122 2.40 18.53 -89.78
CA ARG A 122 1.83 17.84 -90.96
C ARG A 122 0.43 17.22 -90.69
N GLY A 123 -0.58 17.76 -91.39
CA GLY A 123 -1.64 17.01 -92.10
C GLY A 123 -2.82 16.42 -91.33
N GLY A 124 -4.02 16.98 -91.53
CA GLY A 124 -5.30 16.31 -91.27
C GLY A 124 -6.41 17.25 -90.78
N ARG A 125 -7.55 17.29 -91.49
CA ARG A 125 -8.67 18.22 -91.27
C ARG A 125 -9.45 17.90 -89.99
N GLY A 126 -9.90 18.95 -89.30
CA GLY A 126 -10.94 18.88 -88.27
C GLY A 126 -10.85 20.05 -87.29
N SER A 127 -11.39 21.22 -87.64
CA SER A 127 -11.60 22.26 -86.62
C SER A 127 -12.66 21.76 -85.66
N SER A 128 -12.25 21.38 -84.45
CA SER A 128 -13.08 20.97 -83.33
C SER A 128 -14.11 22.06 -82.98
N ARG A 129 -15.29 22.03 -83.61
CA ARG A 129 -16.46 22.82 -83.23
C ARG A 129 -17.33 21.99 -82.30
N VAL A 130 -17.81 22.62 -81.22
CA VAL A 130 -18.82 22.04 -80.32
C VAL A 130 -20.06 21.65 -81.15
N PRO A 131 -20.56 20.40 -81.07
CA PRO A 131 -21.79 19.97 -81.75
C PRO A 131 -22.97 20.90 -81.47
N ASP A 132 -23.78 21.24 -82.49
CA ASP A 132 -24.89 22.18 -82.36
C ASP A 132 -25.96 21.69 -81.36
N ALA A 133 -26.12 20.37 -81.19
CA ALA A 133 -27.01 19.77 -80.19
C ALA A 133 -26.62 20.15 -78.74
N LEU A 134 -25.33 20.23 -78.42
CA LEU A 134 -24.86 20.63 -77.09
C LEU A 134 -25.02 22.14 -76.82
N ARG A 135 -25.16 22.97 -77.87
CA ARG A 135 -25.45 24.42 -77.73
C ARG A 135 -26.88 24.69 -77.24
N ALA A 136 -27.79 23.75 -77.47
CA ALA A 136 -29.18 23.85 -77.03
C ALA A 136 -29.40 23.46 -75.56
N CYS A 137 -28.43 22.78 -74.93
CA CYS A 137 -28.54 22.35 -73.54
C CYS A 137 -28.28 23.49 -72.54
N GLY A 138 -29.01 23.45 -71.43
CA GLY A 138 -28.71 24.23 -70.23
C GLY A 138 -27.78 23.50 -69.26
N VAL A 139 -27.27 24.25 -68.27
CA VAL A 139 -26.33 23.76 -67.26
C VAL A 139 -26.91 23.96 -65.87
N LEU A 140 -27.15 22.85 -65.15
CA LEU A 140 -27.49 22.86 -63.74
C LEU A 140 -26.20 22.68 -62.93
N SER A 141 -25.98 23.49 -61.90
CA SER A 141 -24.75 23.46 -61.10
C SER A 141 -25.03 23.55 -59.62
N ALA A 142 -24.49 22.64 -58.80
CA ALA A 142 -24.58 22.65 -57.35
C ALA A 142 -23.18 22.79 -56.71
N PRO A 143 -23.01 23.68 -55.71
CA PRO A 143 -21.72 23.88 -55.07
C PRO A 143 -21.35 22.69 -54.18
N ILE A 144 -20.07 22.34 -54.20
CA ILE A 144 -19.48 21.37 -53.26
C ILE A 144 -19.00 22.15 -52.05
N LEU A 145 -19.67 21.95 -50.91
CA LEU A 145 -19.46 22.72 -49.67
C LEU A 145 -18.83 21.84 -48.59
N VAL A 146 -17.65 22.21 -48.11
CA VAL A 146 -17.03 21.61 -46.91
C VAL A 146 -17.05 22.67 -45.81
N ASP A 147 -17.66 22.35 -44.67
CA ASP A 147 -17.87 23.28 -43.54
C ASP A 147 -18.46 24.64 -43.99
N GLY A 148 -19.40 24.60 -44.94
CA GLY A 148 -20.05 25.79 -45.51
C GLY A 148 -19.18 26.63 -46.45
N THR A 149 -17.94 26.22 -46.72
CA THR A 149 -17.04 26.87 -47.68
C THR A 149 -17.10 26.16 -49.04
N PRO A 150 -17.37 26.88 -50.15
CA PRO A 150 -17.39 26.26 -51.46
C PRO A 150 -15.97 25.94 -51.93
N ILE A 151 -15.69 24.65 -52.14
CA ILE A 151 -14.40 24.15 -52.62
C ILE A 151 -14.43 23.76 -54.10
N GLY A 152 -15.63 23.66 -54.67
CA GLY A 152 -15.86 23.30 -56.06
C GLY A 152 -17.34 23.34 -56.43
N VAL A 153 -17.67 22.78 -57.58
CA VAL A 153 -19.02 22.73 -58.13
C VAL A 153 -19.18 21.49 -59.00
N LEU A 154 -20.37 20.89 -58.92
CA LEU A 154 -20.80 19.77 -59.74
C LEU A 154 -21.85 20.28 -60.73
N SER A 155 -21.67 20.00 -62.01
CA SER A 155 -22.49 20.51 -63.10
C SER A 155 -23.02 19.38 -63.98
N VAL A 156 -24.28 19.44 -64.36
CA VAL A 156 -24.94 18.51 -65.29
C VAL A 156 -25.55 19.29 -66.45
N LEU A 157 -25.32 18.79 -67.66
CA LEU A 157 -25.89 19.30 -68.91
C LEU A 157 -27.24 18.63 -69.13
N ALA A 158 -28.29 19.43 -69.22
CA ALA A 158 -29.66 18.95 -69.43
C ALA A 158 -30.35 19.82 -70.48
N GLU A 159 -31.27 19.25 -71.23
CA GLU A 159 -32.01 19.97 -72.28
C GLU A 159 -32.99 21.00 -71.68
N HIS A 160 -33.61 20.67 -70.55
CA HIS A 160 -34.58 21.49 -69.83
C HIS A 160 -34.18 21.65 -68.35
N GLU A 161 -34.74 22.65 -67.67
CA GLU A 161 -34.50 22.84 -66.23
C GLU A 161 -35.02 21.62 -65.45
N PRO A 162 -34.17 20.88 -64.71
CA PRO A 162 -34.61 19.71 -63.96
C PRO A 162 -35.59 20.09 -62.85
N ALA A 163 -36.54 19.20 -62.54
CA ALA A 163 -37.50 19.39 -61.48
C ALA A 163 -36.83 19.52 -60.08
N PRO A 164 -37.47 20.18 -59.08
CA PRO A 164 -36.83 20.52 -57.81
C PRO A 164 -36.26 19.32 -57.02
N ASP A 165 -36.90 18.16 -57.09
CA ASP A 165 -36.45 16.89 -56.54
C ASP A 165 -35.13 16.41 -57.18
N ARG A 166 -35.01 16.57 -58.50
CA ARG A 166 -33.78 16.27 -59.25
C ARG A 166 -32.68 17.29 -58.98
N GLN A 167 -33.02 18.55 -58.77
CA GLN A 167 -32.07 19.56 -58.30
C GLN A 167 -31.56 19.23 -56.89
N GLN A 168 -32.44 18.75 -56.00
CA GLN A 168 -32.06 18.33 -54.64
C GLN A 168 -31.13 17.13 -54.67
N PHE A 169 -31.39 16.13 -55.52
CA PHE A 169 -30.48 14.99 -55.69
C PHE A 169 -29.05 15.42 -56.07
N LEU A 170 -28.90 16.40 -56.96
CA LEU A 170 -27.59 16.96 -57.31
C LEU A 170 -26.90 17.61 -56.09
N VAL A 171 -27.67 18.25 -55.20
CA VAL A 171 -27.16 18.84 -53.95
C VAL A 171 -26.72 17.75 -52.97
N ASP A 172 -27.50 16.69 -52.82
CA ASP A 172 -27.20 15.57 -51.90
C ASP A 172 -25.92 14.84 -52.33
N VAL A 173 -25.75 14.61 -53.64
CA VAL A 173 -24.51 14.04 -54.20
C VAL A 173 -23.33 14.99 -53.99
N ALA A 174 -23.52 16.31 -54.15
CA ALA A 174 -22.45 17.28 -53.89
C ALA A 174 -22.03 17.31 -52.41
N ALA A 175 -22.97 17.09 -51.47
CA ALA A 175 -22.69 17.02 -50.04
C ALA A 175 -21.94 15.73 -49.66
N LEU A 176 -22.33 14.58 -50.22
CA LEU A 176 -21.60 13.32 -50.06
C LEU A 176 -20.19 13.39 -50.63
N ALA A 177 -20.05 13.93 -51.85
CA ALA A 177 -18.74 14.18 -52.45
C ALA A 177 -17.89 15.09 -51.55
N ALA A 178 -18.47 16.13 -50.95
CA ALA A 178 -17.77 17.01 -50.02
C ALA A 178 -17.28 16.28 -48.76
N ALA A 179 -18.10 15.39 -48.17
CA ALA A 179 -17.73 14.61 -47.00
C ALA A 179 -16.57 13.64 -47.24
N ARG A 180 -16.39 13.21 -48.50
CA ARG A 180 -15.32 12.28 -48.91
C ARG A 180 -14.08 12.97 -49.46
N LEU A 181 -14.10 14.29 -49.61
CA LEU A 181 -12.93 15.10 -49.99
C LEU A 181 -12.21 15.60 -48.73
N PRO A 182 -11.03 15.06 -48.36
CA PRO A 182 -10.31 15.46 -47.17
C PRO A 182 -9.67 16.85 -47.36
N VAL A 183 -10.25 17.91 -46.79
CA VAL A 183 -9.67 19.26 -46.94
C VAL A 183 -8.70 19.60 -45.80
N ALA A 184 -7.42 19.75 -46.14
CA ALA A 184 -6.58 20.77 -45.52
C ALA A 184 -5.77 21.54 -46.57
N ARG A 185 -6.29 22.75 -46.85
CA ARG A 185 -5.69 23.89 -47.54
C ARG A 185 -4.17 23.82 -47.80
N ARG A 186 -3.79 23.85 -49.07
CA ARG A 186 -2.81 24.78 -49.67
C ARG A 186 -2.68 24.51 -51.16
N TRP A 187 -3.47 25.24 -51.97
CA TRP A 187 -3.18 25.59 -53.37
C TRP A 187 -2.43 24.49 -54.14
N ARG A 188 -3.03 23.32 -54.28
CA ARG A 188 -2.48 22.24 -55.11
C ARG A 188 -2.89 22.47 -56.56
N SER A 189 -1.98 23.10 -57.29
CA SER A 189 -1.79 22.83 -58.71
C SER A 189 -1.29 21.40 -58.83
N GLY A 190 -2.13 20.44 -59.23
CA GLY A 190 -1.65 19.08 -59.46
C GLY A 190 -2.66 17.92 -59.53
N THR A 191 -3.97 18.11 -59.45
CA THR A 191 -4.90 17.09 -59.96
C THR A 191 -4.89 17.20 -61.47
N THR A 192 -4.01 16.42 -62.11
CA THR A 192 -3.94 16.32 -63.56
C THR A 192 -5.27 15.77 -64.03
N PRO A 193 -6.08 16.54 -64.78
CA PRO A 193 -7.31 16.02 -65.33
C PRO A 193 -7.00 14.81 -66.21
N TRP A 194 -7.96 13.90 -66.39
CA TRP A 194 -7.64 12.61 -67.01
C TRP A 194 -7.11 12.73 -68.45
N TRP A 195 -7.54 13.74 -69.20
CA TRP A 195 -7.01 14.04 -70.54
C TRP A 195 -5.60 14.65 -70.54
N GLN A 196 -5.00 14.91 -69.38
CA GLN A 196 -3.62 15.38 -69.19
C GLN A 196 -2.70 14.29 -68.59
N LEU A 197 -3.21 13.14 -68.17
CA LEU A 197 -2.39 12.01 -67.69
C LEU A 197 -1.49 11.44 -68.81
N PRO A 198 -0.38 10.73 -68.52
CA PRO A 198 0.41 10.05 -69.55
C PRO A 198 -0.42 9.00 -70.31
N GLN A 199 -0.20 8.80 -71.62
CA GLN A 199 -1.02 7.91 -72.48
C GLN A 199 -1.27 6.51 -71.90
N GLY A 200 -0.30 5.91 -71.18
CA GLY A 200 -0.47 4.60 -70.55
C GLY A 200 -1.42 4.56 -69.33
N VAL A 201 -1.49 5.65 -68.55
CA VAL A 201 -2.41 5.77 -67.41
C VAL A 201 -3.79 6.23 -67.87
N ARG A 202 -3.89 6.95 -69.01
CA ARG A 202 -5.19 7.26 -69.66
C ARG A 202 -5.93 5.97 -70.01
N GLY A 203 -5.24 4.98 -70.54
CA GLY A 203 -5.83 3.67 -70.86
C GLY A 203 -6.36 2.94 -69.62
N GLN A 204 -5.62 2.94 -68.50
CA GLN A 204 -6.02 2.28 -67.25
C GLN A 204 -7.16 2.98 -66.49
N VAL A 205 -7.18 4.32 -66.49
CA VAL A 205 -8.24 5.10 -65.82
C VAL A 205 -9.53 5.11 -66.65
N MET A 206 -9.45 5.10 -67.98
CA MET A 206 -10.63 4.94 -68.84
C MET A 206 -11.22 3.54 -68.72
N HIS A 207 -10.39 2.50 -68.55
CA HIS A 207 -10.85 1.11 -68.44
C HIS A 207 -11.76 0.81 -67.23
N GLN A 208 -11.69 1.59 -66.14
CA GLN A 208 -12.44 1.25 -64.92
C GLN A 208 -13.86 1.78 -64.86
N ILE A 209 -14.24 2.81 -65.65
CA ILE A 209 -15.65 3.16 -65.92
C ILE A 209 -15.74 3.81 -67.32
N SER A 210 -15.57 2.99 -68.35
CA SER A 210 -15.77 3.31 -69.77
C SER A 210 -17.24 3.62 -70.05
N VAL A 211 -17.58 4.88 -70.34
CA VAL A 211 -18.87 5.23 -70.97
C VAL A 211 -18.62 5.38 -72.45
N GLY A 212 -19.01 4.37 -73.22
CA GLY A 212 -18.88 4.42 -74.67
C GLY A 212 -20.06 5.16 -75.30
N THR A 213 -19.84 5.93 -76.35
CA THR A 213 -20.93 6.48 -77.17
C THR A 213 -21.15 5.64 -78.43
N TRP A 214 -22.42 5.38 -78.73
CA TRP A 214 -22.84 4.67 -79.92
C TRP A 214 -23.91 5.46 -80.66
N THR A 215 -23.92 5.31 -81.97
CA THR A 215 -24.85 5.94 -82.89
C THR A 215 -25.32 4.91 -83.89
N TRP A 216 -26.62 4.62 -83.88
CA TRP A 216 -27.26 3.72 -84.82
C TRP A 216 -28.00 4.51 -85.90
N ASP A 217 -27.57 4.37 -87.15
CA ASP A 217 -28.26 4.92 -88.32
C ASP A 217 -29.40 3.98 -88.75
N LEU A 218 -30.64 4.46 -88.67
CA LEU A 218 -31.83 3.63 -88.87
C LEU A 218 -32.10 3.29 -90.34
N ASP A 219 -31.59 4.08 -91.27
CA ASP A 219 -31.78 3.84 -92.70
C ASP A 219 -30.76 2.83 -93.25
N THR A 220 -29.55 2.80 -92.69
CA THR A 220 -28.44 1.95 -93.17
C THR A 220 -28.17 0.73 -92.29
N GLY A 221 -28.60 0.75 -91.03
CA GLY A 221 -28.34 -0.29 -90.02
C GLY A 221 -26.94 -0.23 -89.40
N LEU A 222 -26.16 0.82 -89.71
CA LEU A 222 -24.78 0.96 -89.24
C LEU A 222 -24.72 1.54 -87.82
N LEU A 223 -23.82 0.97 -87.01
CA LEU A 223 -23.43 1.43 -85.68
C LEU A 223 -22.08 2.14 -85.77
N ASP A 224 -22.10 3.46 -85.61
CA ASP A 224 -20.91 4.27 -85.40
C ASP A 224 -20.61 4.36 -83.90
N ILE A 225 -19.42 3.97 -83.50
CA ILE A 225 -19.04 3.78 -82.10
C ILE A 225 -17.70 4.46 -81.82
N ASP A 226 -17.52 4.94 -80.59
CA ASP A 226 -16.24 5.51 -80.15
C ASP A 226 -15.25 4.44 -79.67
N GLU A 227 -13.99 4.85 -79.49
CA GLU A 227 -12.87 4.01 -79.02
C GLU A 227 -13.15 3.33 -77.66
N VAL A 228 -14.08 3.87 -76.87
CA VAL A 228 -14.48 3.33 -75.57
C VAL A 228 -15.55 2.23 -75.72
N THR A 229 -16.50 2.41 -76.64
CA THR A 229 -17.48 1.38 -77.03
C THR A 229 -16.83 0.24 -77.80
N GLU A 230 -15.74 0.51 -78.52
CA GLU A 230 -14.93 -0.49 -79.23
C GLU A 230 -14.35 -1.54 -78.26
N GLY A 231 -13.93 -1.13 -77.05
CA GLY A 231 -13.58 -2.06 -75.98
C GLY A 231 -14.76 -2.86 -75.39
N LEU A 232 -16.01 -2.40 -75.58
CA LEU A 232 -17.22 -3.16 -75.22
C LEU A 232 -17.59 -4.19 -76.30
N VAL A 233 -17.17 -3.96 -77.55
CA VAL A 233 -17.28 -4.91 -78.67
C VAL A 233 -16.41 -6.14 -78.43
N GLU A 234 -15.16 -5.95 -77.99
CA GLU A 234 -14.30 -7.06 -77.51
C GLU A 234 -14.93 -7.83 -76.35
N LEU A 235 -15.56 -7.12 -75.42
CA LEU A 235 -16.19 -7.67 -74.22
C LEU A 235 -17.45 -8.50 -74.52
N ALA A 236 -18.11 -8.21 -75.64
CA ALA A 236 -19.19 -8.98 -76.23
C ALA A 236 -18.69 -10.06 -77.20
N GLY A 237 -17.37 -10.31 -77.28
CA GLY A 237 -16.77 -11.35 -78.09
C GLY A 237 -16.82 -11.08 -79.61
N LEU A 238 -16.78 -9.81 -80.01
CA LEU A 238 -16.63 -9.37 -81.39
C LEU A 238 -15.25 -8.73 -81.56
N ASP A 239 -14.60 -8.97 -82.69
CA ASP A 239 -13.29 -8.40 -83.01
C ASP A 239 -13.46 -6.99 -83.61
N PRO A 240 -12.95 -5.92 -82.95
CA PRO A 240 -13.06 -4.54 -83.43
C PRO A 240 -12.53 -4.31 -84.84
N ASP A 241 -11.47 -5.01 -85.23
CA ASP A 241 -10.82 -4.80 -86.53
C ASP A 241 -11.60 -5.45 -87.68
N THR A 242 -12.52 -6.37 -87.38
CA THR A 242 -13.19 -7.21 -88.40
C THR A 242 -14.71 -7.25 -88.33
N TRP A 243 -15.34 -6.74 -87.27
CA TRP A 243 -16.80 -6.71 -87.19
C TRP A 243 -17.40 -5.72 -88.20
N ASP A 244 -18.63 -5.98 -88.62
CA ASP A 244 -19.26 -5.32 -89.77
C ASP A 244 -19.97 -3.99 -89.42
N HIS A 245 -19.82 -3.52 -88.18
CA HIS A 245 -20.43 -2.31 -87.65
C HIS A 245 -21.97 -2.29 -87.82
N ARG A 246 -22.64 -3.44 -87.72
CA ARG A 246 -24.09 -3.55 -87.91
C ARG A 246 -24.85 -3.87 -86.63
N ILE A 247 -26.04 -3.29 -86.47
CA ILE A 247 -26.90 -3.53 -85.30
C ILE A 247 -27.32 -4.99 -85.18
N GLU A 248 -27.52 -5.70 -86.29
CA GLU A 248 -27.93 -7.10 -86.28
C GLU A 248 -26.87 -8.00 -85.63
N SER A 249 -25.60 -7.77 -85.97
CA SER A 249 -24.44 -8.49 -85.41
C SER A 249 -24.28 -8.25 -83.90
N TRP A 250 -24.63 -7.06 -83.42
CA TRP A 250 -24.64 -6.73 -81.99
C TRP A 250 -25.78 -7.42 -81.24
N MET A 251 -27.00 -7.41 -81.80
CA MET A 251 -28.18 -8.04 -81.20
C MET A 251 -28.00 -9.55 -81.01
N GLU A 252 -27.22 -10.21 -81.88
CA GLU A 252 -26.86 -11.63 -81.74
C GLU A 252 -25.97 -11.95 -80.53
N ARG A 253 -25.31 -10.96 -79.90
CA ARG A 253 -24.43 -11.15 -78.74
C ARG A 253 -25.12 -10.98 -77.40
N ILE A 254 -26.31 -10.38 -77.39
CA ILE A 254 -27.15 -10.23 -76.21
C ILE A 254 -27.58 -11.63 -75.73
N HIS A 255 -27.58 -11.85 -74.41
CA HIS A 255 -28.00 -13.11 -73.80
C HIS A 255 -29.43 -13.47 -74.26
N PRO A 256 -29.70 -14.73 -74.64
CA PRO A 256 -30.98 -15.11 -75.26
C PRO A 256 -32.23 -14.75 -74.45
N GLU A 257 -32.14 -14.78 -73.12
CA GLU A 257 -33.26 -14.40 -72.22
C GLU A 257 -33.56 -12.89 -72.22
N ASP A 258 -32.57 -12.06 -72.53
CA ASP A 258 -32.69 -10.60 -72.40
C ASP A 258 -33.12 -9.94 -73.73
N ARG A 259 -32.90 -10.60 -74.89
CA ARG A 259 -33.24 -10.08 -76.24
C ARG A 259 -34.69 -9.59 -76.38
N PRO A 260 -35.72 -10.36 -75.98
CA PRO A 260 -37.11 -9.90 -76.14
C PRO A 260 -37.44 -8.67 -75.29
N GLY A 261 -36.69 -8.44 -74.21
CA GLY A 261 -36.80 -7.24 -73.37
C GLY A 261 -36.13 -6.03 -74.02
N VAL A 262 -34.99 -6.24 -74.66
CA VAL A 262 -34.24 -5.20 -75.38
C VAL A 262 -35.01 -4.71 -76.61
N ASP A 263 -35.55 -5.61 -77.45
CA ASP A 263 -36.36 -5.25 -78.63
C ASP A 263 -37.58 -4.41 -78.24
N ARG A 264 -38.29 -4.84 -77.18
CA ARG A 264 -39.47 -4.13 -76.69
C ARG A 264 -39.12 -2.73 -76.20
N ALA A 265 -38.00 -2.57 -75.50
CA ALA A 265 -37.55 -1.27 -75.03
C ALA A 265 -37.19 -0.31 -76.19
N ILE A 266 -36.65 -0.85 -77.30
CA ILE A 266 -36.40 -0.08 -78.53
C ILE A 266 -37.72 0.39 -79.15
N ASP A 267 -38.68 -0.53 -79.35
CA ASP A 267 -40.00 -0.23 -79.93
C ASP A 267 -40.80 0.78 -79.08
N GLU A 268 -40.77 0.62 -77.75
CA GLU A 268 -41.44 1.53 -76.82
C GLU A 268 -40.83 2.94 -76.85
N SER A 269 -39.49 3.04 -76.95
CA SER A 269 -38.80 4.32 -77.07
C SER A 269 -39.11 5.01 -78.42
N LEU A 270 -39.15 4.26 -79.52
CA LEU A 270 -39.59 4.73 -80.85
C LEU A 270 -41.02 5.27 -80.84
N ALA A 271 -41.96 4.56 -80.21
CA ALA A 271 -43.37 4.94 -80.22
C ALA A 271 -43.71 6.11 -79.28
N SER A 272 -43.01 6.21 -78.15
CA SER A 272 -43.32 7.19 -77.10
C SER A 272 -42.46 8.45 -77.12
N GLY A 273 -41.32 8.42 -77.84
CA GLY A 273 -40.30 9.47 -77.81
C GLY A 273 -39.54 9.56 -76.48
N GLN A 274 -39.75 8.60 -75.56
CA GLN A 274 -39.02 8.54 -74.29
C GLN A 274 -37.59 8.02 -74.49
N PRO A 275 -36.61 8.45 -73.67
CA PRO A 275 -35.25 7.94 -73.75
C PRO A 275 -35.20 6.43 -73.52
N TYR A 276 -34.51 5.71 -74.41
CA TYR A 276 -34.19 4.31 -74.27
C TYR A 276 -33.23 4.11 -73.09
N ALA A 277 -33.53 3.15 -72.21
CA ALA A 277 -32.65 2.76 -71.11
C ALA A 277 -32.87 1.29 -70.76
N VAL A 278 -31.84 0.46 -70.85
CA VAL A 278 -31.93 -0.97 -70.55
C VAL A 278 -30.61 -1.51 -70.01
N GLU A 279 -30.70 -2.45 -69.07
CA GLU A 279 -29.57 -3.20 -68.56
C GLU A 279 -29.73 -4.67 -69.00
N TYR A 280 -28.73 -5.21 -69.70
CA TYR A 280 -28.80 -6.57 -70.23
C TYR A 280 -27.43 -7.25 -70.25
N ARG A 281 -27.45 -8.58 -70.36
CA ARG A 281 -26.25 -9.40 -70.43
C ARG A 281 -25.78 -9.54 -71.87
N VAL A 282 -24.47 -9.45 -72.08
CA VAL A 282 -23.78 -9.86 -73.31
C VAL A 282 -22.86 -11.04 -73.04
N LEU A 283 -22.66 -11.88 -74.05
CA LEU A 283 -21.85 -13.09 -73.96
C LEU A 283 -20.53 -12.89 -74.72
N ASP A 284 -19.40 -13.21 -74.09
CA ASP A 284 -18.10 -13.25 -74.78
C ASP A 284 -17.91 -14.55 -75.60
N GLU A 285 -16.79 -14.68 -76.32
CA GLU A 285 -16.46 -15.88 -77.13
C GLU A 285 -16.36 -17.18 -76.30
N SER A 286 -16.12 -17.08 -74.99
CA SER A 286 -16.02 -18.21 -74.06
C SER A 286 -17.35 -18.56 -73.38
N GLY A 287 -18.41 -17.79 -73.63
CA GLY A 287 -19.72 -17.91 -72.97
C GLY A 287 -19.78 -17.25 -71.59
N ARG A 288 -18.81 -16.41 -71.23
CA ARG A 288 -18.85 -15.62 -70.00
C ARG A 288 -19.88 -14.52 -70.13
N VAL A 289 -20.65 -14.33 -69.06
CA VAL A 289 -21.67 -13.29 -68.97
C VAL A 289 -21.04 -11.99 -68.49
N ASN A 290 -21.24 -10.92 -69.26
CA ASN A 290 -20.92 -9.55 -68.88
C ASN A 290 -22.19 -8.71 -68.88
N TRP A 291 -22.28 -7.74 -67.97
CA TRP A 291 -23.45 -6.87 -67.83
C TRP A 291 -23.19 -5.49 -68.43
N LEU A 292 -24.11 -5.05 -69.31
CA LEU A 292 -24.10 -3.72 -69.91
C LEU A 292 -25.37 -2.94 -69.55
N GLU A 293 -25.22 -1.64 -69.33
CA GLU A 293 -26.33 -0.69 -69.26
C GLU A 293 -26.24 0.26 -70.46
N LEU A 294 -27.28 0.32 -71.29
CA LEU A 294 -27.37 1.20 -72.45
C LEU A 294 -28.44 2.25 -72.24
N ARG A 295 -28.16 3.48 -72.70
CA ARG A 295 -29.14 4.55 -72.80
C ARG A 295 -29.05 5.26 -74.13
N GLY A 296 -30.17 5.69 -74.72
CA GLY A 296 -30.15 6.41 -75.99
C GLY A 296 -31.44 7.18 -76.28
N ALA A 297 -31.41 7.99 -77.33
CA ALA A 297 -32.55 8.77 -77.81
C ALA A 297 -32.55 8.83 -79.34
N PHE A 298 -33.74 9.01 -79.93
CA PHE A 298 -33.92 9.09 -81.38
C PHE A 298 -33.83 10.52 -81.90
N GLU A 299 -32.96 10.75 -82.88
CA GLU A 299 -32.95 11.96 -83.71
C GLU A 299 -33.95 11.81 -84.86
N HIS A 300 -34.71 12.89 -85.10
CA HIS A 300 -35.74 12.94 -86.13
C HIS A 300 -35.38 13.98 -87.20
N ASP A 301 -35.77 13.74 -88.44
CA ASP A 301 -35.62 14.71 -89.53
C ASP A 301 -36.62 15.89 -89.43
N GLU A 302 -36.52 16.86 -90.35
CA GLU A 302 -37.40 18.04 -90.40
C GLU A 302 -38.91 17.70 -90.59
N ASN A 303 -39.22 16.46 -90.98
CA ASN A 303 -40.59 15.94 -91.14
C ASN A 303 -41.06 15.10 -89.94
N GLY A 304 -40.24 14.98 -88.89
CA GLY A 304 -40.55 14.22 -87.68
C GLY A 304 -40.37 12.71 -87.81
N ARG A 305 -39.62 12.22 -88.82
CA ARG A 305 -39.30 10.79 -88.98
C ARG A 305 -37.99 10.45 -88.25
N PRO A 306 -37.92 9.40 -87.43
CA PRO A 306 -36.68 9.01 -86.76
C PRO A 306 -35.68 8.50 -87.80
N VAL A 307 -34.48 9.08 -87.81
CA VAL A 307 -33.41 8.76 -88.77
C VAL A 307 -32.17 8.16 -88.11
N ARG A 308 -31.98 8.39 -86.81
CA ARG A 308 -30.81 7.93 -86.07
C ARG A 308 -31.13 7.76 -84.59
N MET A 309 -30.45 6.85 -83.91
CA MET A 309 -30.48 6.70 -82.47
C MET A 309 -29.08 6.92 -81.91
N VAL A 310 -28.93 7.81 -80.92
CA VAL A 310 -27.64 8.12 -80.30
C VAL A 310 -27.70 7.80 -78.82
N GLY A 311 -26.63 7.22 -78.28
CA GLY A 311 -26.64 6.72 -76.92
C GLY A 311 -25.28 6.52 -76.28
N THR A 312 -25.34 6.09 -75.02
CA THR A 312 -24.20 5.74 -74.18
C THR A 312 -24.33 4.29 -73.71
N ALA A 313 -23.20 3.64 -73.47
CA ALA A 313 -23.11 2.27 -72.97
C ALA A 313 -22.12 2.19 -71.79
N TRP A 314 -22.51 1.48 -70.74
CA TRP A 314 -21.71 1.23 -69.55
C TRP A 314 -21.48 -0.27 -69.35
N ASN A 315 -20.27 -0.64 -68.93
CA ASN A 315 -20.02 -1.96 -68.33
C ASN A 315 -20.26 -1.90 -66.81
N VAL A 316 -21.20 -2.71 -66.31
CA VAL A 316 -21.61 -2.74 -64.90
C VAL A 316 -21.27 -4.06 -64.19
N THR A 317 -20.48 -4.92 -64.83
CA THR A 317 -20.13 -6.28 -64.36
C THR A 317 -19.44 -6.29 -62.98
N THR A 318 -18.46 -5.40 -62.75
CA THR A 318 -17.71 -5.33 -61.48
C THR A 318 -18.60 -4.90 -60.32
N ARG A 319 -19.51 -3.93 -60.55
CA ARG A 319 -20.44 -3.42 -59.53
C ARG A 319 -21.41 -4.51 -59.05
N ARG A 320 -21.93 -5.32 -59.97
CA ARG A 320 -22.83 -6.44 -59.63
C ARG A 320 -22.11 -7.52 -58.82
N SER A 321 -20.90 -7.89 -59.23
CA SER A 321 -20.11 -8.92 -58.54
C SER A 321 -19.72 -8.53 -57.11
N GLN A 322 -19.44 -7.25 -56.85
CA GLN A 322 -19.10 -6.75 -55.51
C GLN A 322 -20.29 -6.79 -54.53
N LEU A 323 -21.50 -6.48 -55.00
CA LEU A 323 -22.72 -6.56 -54.18
C LEU A 323 -23.05 -8.01 -53.81
N GLU A 324 -22.85 -8.95 -54.72
CA GLU A 324 -23.01 -10.38 -54.45
C GLU A 324 -21.96 -10.92 -53.47
N TRP A 325 -20.71 -10.44 -53.58
CA TRP A 325 -19.65 -10.79 -52.63
C TRP A 325 -19.91 -10.28 -51.21
N LEU A 326 -20.37 -9.03 -51.06
CA LEU A 326 -20.76 -8.46 -49.76
C LEU A 326 -21.91 -9.24 -49.11
N ALA A 327 -22.91 -9.66 -49.89
CA ALA A 327 -24.00 -10.51 -49.40
C ALA A 327 -23.48 -11.87 -48.93
N GLY A 328 -22.50 -12.46 -49.64
CA GLY A 328 -21.84 -13.71 -49.24
C GLY A 328 -21.04 -13.59 -47.94
N LEU A 329 -20.38 -12.46 -47.68
CA LEU A 329 -19.65 -12.23 -46.43
C LEU A 329 -20.56 -12.15 -45.20
N LEU A 330 -21.72 -11.51 -45.32
CA LEU A 330 -22.70 -11.45 -44.23
C LEU A 330 -23.31 -12.82 -43.93
N GLU A 331 -23.55 -13.62 -44.97
CA GLU A 331 -24.08 -14.98 -44.86
C GLU A 331 -23.12 -15.93 -44.11
N LEU A 332 -21.82 -15.79 -44.34
CA LEU A 332 -20.75 -16.62 -43.74
C LEU A 332 -20.19 -16.10 -42.41
N ASN A 333 -20.73 -14.99 -41.87
CA ASN A 333 -20.25 -14.45 -40.60
C ASN A 333 -20.48 -15.47 -39.45
N PRO A 334 -19.46 -15.78 -38.63
CA PRO A 334 -19.56 -16.75 -37.55
C PRO A 334 -20.48 -16.32 -36.40
N ASP A 335 -20.71 -15.02 -36.23
CA ASP A 335 -21.64 -14.51 -35.22
C ASP A 335 -23.08 -14.56 -35.76
N PRO A 336 -24.06 -15.00 -34.95
CA PRO A 336 -25.47 -14.91 -35.31
C PRO A 336 -25.90 -13.47 -35.63
N ILE A 337 -26.44 -13.26 -36.84
CA ILE A 337 -27.01 -11.99 -37.30
C ILE A 337 -28.48 -12.18 -37.70
N HIS A 338 -29.36 -11.36 -37.13
CA HIS A 338 -30.77 -11.26 -37.48
C HIS A 338 -31.09 -9.85 -37.97
N VAL A 339 -31.76 -9.72 -39.12
CA VAL A 339 -32.32 -8.46 -39.59
C VAL A 339 -33.82 -8.50 -39.39
N VAL A 340 -34.37 -7.57 -38.62
CA VAL A 340 -35.80 -7.51 -38.30
C VAL A 340 -36.48 -6.29 -38.93
N GLY A 341 -37.69 -6.50 -39.45
CA GLY A 341 -38.55 -5.45 -40.00
C GLY A 341 -39.26 -4.63 -38.92
N ALA A 342 -40.05 -3.63 -39.31
CA ALA A 342 -40.79 -2.74 -38.40
C ALA A 342 -41.81 -3.46 -37.48
N ASP A 343 -42.26 -4.65 -37.86
CA ASP A 343 -43.14 -5.52 -37.09
C ASP A 343 -42.40 -6.45 -36.11
N ASN A 344 -41.09 -6.21 -35.93
CA ASN A 344 -40.16 -7.02 -35.15
C ASN A 344 -40.04 -8.48 -35.61
N ARG A 345 -40.44 -8.79 -36.85
CA ARG A 345 -40.24 -10.11 -37.46
C ARG A 345 -38.92 -10.15 -38.21
N VAL A 346 -38.21 -11.26 -38.11
CA VAL A 346 -36.97 -11.53 -38.83
C VAL A 346 -37.27 -11.56 -40.33
N GLN A 347 -36.65 -10.68 -41.08
CA GLN A 347 -36.74 -10.59 -42.54
C GLN A 347 -35.60 -11.37 -43.20
N TRP A 348 -34.44 -11.41 -42.53
CA TRP A 348 -33.28 -12.15 -42.97
C TRP A 348 -32.42 -12.59 -41.79
N ALA A 349 -31.76 -13.73 -41.90
CA ALA A 349 -30.83 -14.23 -40.90
C ALA A 349 -29.68 -14.98 -41.58
N ASN A 350 -28.45 -14.76 -41.12
CA ASN A 350 -27.28 -15.44 -41.66
C ASN A 350 -27.25 -16.93 -41.29
N GLN A 351 -26.23 -17.66 -41.74
CA GLN A 351 -26.10 -19.09 -41.46
C GLN A 351 -25.98 -19.38 -39.95
N ALA A 352 -25.10 -18.66 -39.23
CA ALA A 352 -24.88 -18.84 -37.79
C ALA A 352 -26.16 -18.63 -36.95
N ALA A 353 -26.98 -17.64 -37.31
CA ALA A 353 -28.28 -17.39 -36.67
C ALA A 353 -29.29 -18.51 -36.88
N ARG A 354 -29.28 -19.15 -38.05
CA ARG A 354 -30.14 -20.31 -38.35
C ARG A 354 -29.73 -21.58 -37.61
N GLU A 355 -28.43 -21.74 -37.38
CA GLU A 355 -27.88 -22.88 -36.64
C GLU A 355 -28.09 -22.74 -35.12
N LEU A 356 -28.07 -21.51 -34.58
CA LEU A 356 -28.33 -21.23 -33.17
C LEU A 356 -29.74 -21.69 -32.73
N GLY A 357 -30.75 -21.44 -33.58
CA GLY A 357 -32.18 -21.79 -33.42
C GLY A 357 -32.52 -23.27 -33.28
N GLY A 358 -31.54 -24.16 -33.42
CA GLY A 358 -31.74 -25.60 -33.60
C GLY A 358 -32.20 -25.96 -35.02
N ALA A 359 -31.97 -27.20 -35.43
CA ALA A 359 -32.05 -27.67 -36.82
C ALA A 359 -33.25 -27.11 -37.62
N ALA A 360 -32.92 -26.22 -38.58
CA ALA A 360 -33.71 -25.83 -39.75
C ALA A 360 -35.20 -25.52 -39.52
N LYS A 361 -35.54 -24.64 -38.58
CA LYS A 361 -36.84 -23.96 -38.60
C LYS A 361 -36.74 -22.68 -39.42
N ASP A 362 -37.79 -22.38 -40.16
CA ASP A 362 -37.95 -21.11 -40.89
C ASP A 362 -38.05 -19.98 -39.85
N ILE A 363 -36.90 -19.33 -39.57
CA ILE A 363 -36.77 -18.22 -38.61
C ILE A 363 -37.36 -16.93 -39.22
N VAL A 364 -37.33 -16.82 -40.55
CA VAL A 364 -37.90 -15.69 -41.28
C VAL A 364 -39.41 -15.63 -41.04
N GLY A 365 -39.92 -14.44 -40.76
CA GLY A 365 -41.33 -14.18 -40.43
C GLY A 365 -41.70 -14.38 -38.95
N ARG A 366 -40.76 -14.74 -38.06
CA ARG A 366 -40.99 -14.84 -36.60
C ARG A 366 -40.27 -13.72 -35.85
N THR A 367 -40.67 -13.42 -34.62
CA THR A 367 -39.87 -12.51 -33.77
C THR A 367 -38.60 -13.23 -33.26
N PRO A 368 -37.49 -12.53 -33.01
CA PRO A 368 -36.25 -13.15 -32.55
C PRO A 368 -36.41 -14.04 -31.29
N TRP A 369 -37.20 -13.60 -30.31
CA TRP A 369 -37.47 -14.34 -29.06
C TRP A 369 -38.53 -15.44 -29.19
N ASP A 370 -39.30 -15.47 -30.29
CA ASP A 370 -40.15 -16.61 -30.64
C ASP A 370 -39.41 -17.65 -31.50
N ALA A 371 -38.46 -17.21 -32.32
CA ALA A 371 -37.60 -18.07 -33.11
C ALA A 371 -36.57 -18.80 -32.24
N GLU A 372 -36.05 -18.13 -31.20
CA GLU A 372 -35.04 -18.66 -30.28
C GLU A 372 -35.57 -18.66 -28.84
N PRO A 373 -36.00 -19.82 -28.30
CA PRO A 373 -36.49 -19.92 -26.92
C PRO A 373 -35.45 -19.52 -25.86
N LEU A 374 -34.16 -19.59 -26.17
CA LEU A 374 -33.08 -19.19 -25.27
C LEU A 374 -33.00 -17.68 -25.02
N LEU A 375 -33.62 -16.87 -25.89
CA LEU A 375 -33.68 -15.40 -25.80
C LEU A 375 -35.01 -14.89 -25.22
N ARG A 376 -35.92 -15.82 -24.91
CA ARG A 376 -37.20 -15.51 -24.26
C ARG A 376 -36.89 -15.13 -22.82
N ASP A 377 -37.20 -13.89 -22.45
CA ASP A 377 -37.03 -13.27 -21.12
C ASP A 377 -35.74 -12.44 -20.88
N HIS A 378 -34.92 -12.16 -21.91
CA HIS A 378 -33.68 -11.35 -21.77
C HIS A 378 -33.78 -9.90 -22.27
N GLY A 379 -34.99 -9.34 -22.32
CA GLY A 379 -35.20 -7.90 -22.61
C GLY A 379 -34.84 -7.45 -24.04
N LEU A 380 -34.91 -8.37 -25.02
CA LEU A 380 -34.68 -8.05 -26.43
C LEU A 380 -35.69 -7.05 -27.02
N PRO A 381 -37.00 -7.07 -26.68
CA PRO A 381 -37.94 -6.05 -27.14
C PRO A 381 -37.49 -4.63 -26.78
N GLU A 382 -37.07 -4.42 -25.53
CA GLU A 382 -36.58 -3.12 -25.05
C GLU A 382 -35.27 -2.72 -25.74
N LEU A 383 -34.41 -3.69 -26.06
CA LEU A 383 -33.20 -3.45 -26.85
C LEU A 383 -33.52 -2.92 -28.25
N LEU A 384 -34.52 -3.49 -28.92
CA LEU A 384 -34.95 -3.04 -30.26
C LEU A 384 -35.57 -1.65 -30.21
N ASP A 385 -36.39 -1.37 -29.19
CA ASP A 385 -36.97 -0.04 -29.00
C ASP A 385 -35.89 1.03 -28.79
N ARG A 386 -34.85 0.71 -28.00
CA ARG A 386 -33.68 1.60 -27.82
C ARG A 386 -32.90 1.80 -29.11
N ALA A 387 -32.71 0.75 -29.92
CA ALA A 387 -32.02 0.86 -31.21
C ALA A 387 -32.80 1.73 -32.22
N ARG A 388 -34.12 1.59 -32.28
CA ARG A 388 -34.98 2.41 -33.15
C ARG A 388 -35.11 3.86 -32.69
N ALA A 389 -35.00 4.12 -31.39
CA ALA A 389 -35.03 5.49 -30.86
C ALA A 389 -33.78 6.30 -31.25
N ALA A 390 -32.69 5.64 -31.64
CA ALA A 390 -31.44 6.27 -32.07
C ALA A 390 -30.86 5.61 -33.35
N PRO A 391 -31.46 5.87 -34.54
CA PRO A 391 -30.98 5.39 -35.84
C PRO A 391 -29.48 5.55 -36.04
N GLY A 392 -28.80 4.51 -36.53
CA GLY A 392 -27.36 4.47 -36.74
C GLY A 392 -26.50 4.30 -35.47
N SER A 393 -27.07 4.35 -34.27
CA SER A 393 -26.36 4.08 -33.01
C SER A 393 -26.61 2.65 -32.51
N ALA A 394 -25.60 2.07 -31.86
CA ALA A 394 -25.68 0.71 -31.35
C ALA A 394 -26.24 0.66 -29.93
N ALA A 395 -27.34 -0.06 -29.74
CA ALA A 395 -27.82 -0.46 -28.41
C ALA A 395 -27.27 -1.84 -28.07
N THR A 396 -26.87 -2.06 -26.81
CA THR A 396 -26.32 -3.36 -26.36
C THR A 396 -27.06 -3.89 -25.13
N THR A 397 -27.07 -5.22 -24.97
CA THR A 397 -27.48 -5.92 -23.74
C THR A 397 -26.70 -7.23 -23.61
N GLU A 398 -26.64 -7.77 -22.39
CA GLU A 398 -25.95 -9.03 -22.12
C GLU A 398 -26.95 -10.14 -21.85
N VAL A 399 -26.68 -11.32 -22.40
CA VAL A 399 -27.57 -12.49 -22.31
C VAL A 399 -26.76 -13.69 -21.85
N ALA A 400 -27.04 -14.17 -20.63
CA ALA A 400 -26.49 -15.41 -20.10
C ALA A 400 -27.50 -16.54 -20.24
N VAL A 401 -27.10 -17.65 -20.86
CA VAL A 401 -27.98 -18.78 -21.20
C VAL A 401 -27.35 -20.09 -20.76
N ASN A 402 -28.15 -20.95 -20.13
CA ASN A 402 -27.72 -22.28 -19.71
C ASN A 402 -27.95 -23.29 -20.84
N ARG A 403 -26.88 -23.70 -21.56
CA ARG A 403 -27.01 -24.71 -22.64
C ARG A 403 -27.26 -26.10 -22.03
N ARG A 404 -28.30 -26.79 -22.50
CA ARG A 404 -28.67 -28.16 -22.06
C ARG A 404 -27.70 -29.27 -22.51
N THR A 405 -26.58 -28.95 -23.16
CA THR A 405 -25.60 -29.91 -23.70
C THR A 405 -24.21 -29.72 -23.08
N SER A 406 -23.84 -30.52 -22.08
CA SER A 406 -22.47 -30.82 -21.54
C SER A 406 -21.41 -29.70 -21.33
N ARG A 407 -21.63 -28.44 -21.69
CA ARG A 407 -20.66 -27.32 -21.62
C ARG A 407 -21.26 -26.07 -20.98
N GLY A 408 -21.77 -26.19 -19.75
CA GLY A 408 -22.04 -25.06 -18.84
C GLY A 408 -22.86 -23.88 -19.39
N SER A 409 -22.87 -22.78 -18.62
CA SER A 409 -23.49 -21.50 -19.01
C SER A 409 -22.65 -20.78 -20.08
N ALA A 410 -23.31 -20.20 -21.09
CA ALA A 410 -22.72 -19.38 -22.15
C ALA A 410 -23.21 -17.92 -22.01
N SER A 411 -22.32 -16.96 -22.31
CA SER A 411 -22.58 -15.52 -22.18
C SER A 411 -22.40 -14.82 -23.51
N PHE A 412 -23.43 -14.12 -23.98
CA PHE A 412 -23.45 -13.38 -25.24
C PHE A 412 -23.58 -11.88 -25.00
N LEU A 413 -22.83 -11.09 -25.77
CA LEU A 413 -23.09 -9.67 -25.95
C LEU A 413 -23.99 -9.51 -27.18
N VAL A 414 -25.19 -8.96 -26.98
CA VAL A 414 -26.16 -8.73 -28.05
C VAL A 414 -26.16 -7.25 -28.40
N LYS A 415 -25.92 -6.94 -29.68
CA LYS A 415 -25.87 -5.58 -30.23
C LYS A 415 -26.98 -5.40 -31.25
N ALA A 416 -27.74 -4.32 -31.16
CA ALA A 416 -28.79 -3.95 -32.11
C ALA A 416 -28.52 -2.56 -32.73
N VAL A 417 -28.69 -2.43 -34.04
CA VAL A 417 -28.49 -1.17 -34.79
C VAL A 417 -29.62 -0.99 -35.81
N GLU A 418 -30.29 0.16 -35.80
CA GLU A 418 -31.30 0.51 -36.82
C GLU A 418 -30.62 1.10 -38.07
N ILE A 419 -30.96 0.56 -39.23
CA ILE A 419 -30.48 0.98 -40.56
C ILE A 419 -31.64 0.89 -41.55
N GLY A 420 -32.11 2.05 -42.04
CA GLY A 420 -33.01 2.13 -43.18
C GLY A 420 -34.37 1.44 -42.98
N GLY A 421 -34.94 1.50 -41.77
CA GLY A 421 -36.22 0.88 -41.41
C GLY A 421 -36.12 -0.54 -40.87
N PHE A 422 -34.93 -1.15 -40.89
CA PHE A 422 -34.65 -2.48 -40.34
C PHE A 422 -33.72 -2.37 -39.13
N VAL A 423 -33.77 -3.35 -38.22
CA VAL A 423 -32.81 -3.44 -37.11
C VAL A 423 -31.96 -4.70 -37.30
N SER A 424 -30.63 -4.52 -37.37
CA SER A 424 -29.66 -5.63 -37.35
C SER A 424 -29.32 -5.96 -35.91
N ILE A 425 -29.46 -7.23 -35.53
CA ILE A 425 -29.11 -7.79 -34.23
C ILE A 425 -27.92 -8.73 -34.44
N THR A 426 -26.81 -8.51 -33.75
CA THR A 426 -25.62 -9.37 -33.76
C THR A 426 -25.36 -9.90 -32.37
N MET A 427 -24.97 -11.18 -32.25
CA MET A 427 -24.65 -11.83 -30.98
C MET A 427 -23.22 -12.34 -30.98
N SER A 428 -22.36 -11.82 -30.11
CA SER A 428 -20.96 -12.27 -29.98
C SER A 428 -20.75 -13.09 -28.70
N ASP A 429 -20.07 -14.23 -28.80
CA ASP A 429 -19.76 -15.11 -27.65
C ASP A 429 -18.63 -14.51 -26.80
N THR A 430 -18.92 -14.25 -25.52
CA THR A 430 -17.97 -13.67 -24.55
C THR A 430 -17.63 -14.64 -23.41
N THR A 431 -18.03 -15.91 -23.54
CA THR A 431 -17.99 -16.89 -22.45
C THR A 431 -16.59 -17.12 -21.89
N GLU A 432 -15.58 -17.29 -22.75
CA GLU A 432 -14.19 -17.52 -22.31
C GLU A 432 -13.57 -16.29 -21.66
N GLN A 433 -13.83 -15.11 -22.22
CA GLN A 433 -13.38 -13.84 -21.65
C GLN A 433 -13.97 -13.62 -20.25
N ARG A 434 -15.27 -13.85 -20.06
CA ARG A 434 -15.94 -13.69 -18.75
C ARG A 434 -15.43 -14.67 -17.70
N ARG A 435 -15.13 -15.91 -18.09
CA ARG A 435 -14.53 -16.90 -17.17
C ARG A 435 -13.11 -16.48 -16.74
N ALA A 436 -12.32 -15.93 -17.66
CA ALA A 436 -10.99 -15.42 -17.35
C ALA A 436 -11.04 -14.19 -16.42
N GLU A 437 -11.94 -13.23 -16.69
CA GLU A 437 -12.17 -12.05 -15.83
C GLU A 437 -12.58 -12.46 -14.40
N HIS A 438 -13.54 -13.38 -14.25
CA HIS A 438 -13.96 -13.87 -12.94
C HIS A 438 -12.83 -14.59 -12.18
N ALA A 439 -12.05 -15.43 -12.87
CA ALA A 439 -10.92 -16.13 -12.26
C ALA A 439 -9.80 -15.16 -11.83
N ALA A 440 -9.58 -14.08 -12.59
CA ALA A 440 -8.62 -13.03 -12.22
C ALA A 440 -9.13 -12.20 -11.04
N ALA A 441 -10.41 -11.84 -11.01
CA ALA A 441 -11.03 -11.11 -9.91
C ALA A 441 -10.98 -11.89 -8.59
N GLU A 442 -11.29 -13.19 -8.64
CA GLU A 442 -11.22 -14.08 -7.46
C GLU A 442 -9.78 -14.25 -6.95
N ARG A 443 -8.78 -14.38 -7.84
CA ARG A 443 -7.36 -14.37 -7.45
C ARG A 443 -6.93 -13.04 -6.83
N GLY A 444 -7.35 -11.91 -7.41
CA GLY A 444 -7.10 -10.58 -6.86
C GLY A 444 -7.68 -10.41 -5.45
N ARG A 445 -8.91 -10.90 -5.23
CA ARG A 445 -9.56 -10.91 -3.91
C ARG A 445 -8.76 -11.74 -2.89
N ARG A 446 -8.32 -12.95 -3.24
CA ARG A 446 -7.51 -13.80 -2.35
C ARG A 446 -6.16 -13.16 -1.97
N VAL A 447 -5.49 -12.47 -2.90
CA VAL A 447 -4.27 -11.70 -2.59
C VAL A 447 -4.56 -10.53 -1.66
N ALA A 448 -5.68 -9.82 -1.87
CA ALA A 448 -6.09 -8.73 -0.99
C ALA A 448 -6.41 -9.24 0.43
N ASP A 449 -7.08 -10.39 0.54
CA ASP A 449 -7.39 -11.04 1.82
C ASP A 449 -6.10 -11.45 2.58
N LEU A 450 -5.13 -12.05 1.87
CA LEU A 450 -3.82 -12.37 2.44
C LEU A 450 -3.10 -11.11 2.95
N ASN A 451 -3.03 -10.06 2.13
CA ASN A 451 -2.41 -8.80 2.54
C ASN A 451 -3.10 -8.19 3.76
N ALA A 452 -4.43 -8.19 3.79
CA ALA A 452 -5.19 -7.66 4.92
C ALA A 452 -4.95 -8.46 6.20
N ALA A 453 -4.81 -9.79 6.11
CA ALA A 453 -4.47 -10.64 7.24
C ALA A 453 -3.04 -10.36 7.73
N LEU A 454 -2.07 -10.25 6.82
CA LEU A 454 -0.67 -9.95 7.16
C LEU A 454 -0.48 -8.55 7.78
N VAL A 455 -1.26 -7.56 7.35
CA VAL A 455 -1.23 -6.20 7.94
C VAL A 455 -1.77 -6.19 9.38
N ARG A 456 -2.70 -7.09 9.71
CA ARG A 456 -3.25 -7.22 11.07
C ARG A 456 -2.37 -8.06 12.01
N ALA A 457 -1.42 -8.81 11.47
CA ALA A 457 -0.56 -9.66 12.26
C ALA A 457 0.46 -8.82 13.05
N LEU A 458 0.48 -8.98 14.38
CA LEU A 458 1.36 -8.21 15.26
C LEU A 458 2.62 -8.99 15.68
N ASN A 459 2.59 -10.31 15.52
CA ASN A 459 3.66 -11.21 15.91
C ASN A 459 3.92 -12.29 14.84
N THR A 460 4.97 -13.06 15.01
CA THR A 460 5.40 -14.11 14.09
C THR A 460 4.34 -15.22 13.95
N GLU A 461 3.62 -15.54 15.03
CA GLU A 461 2.58 -16.58 15.05
C GLU A 461 1.35 -16.17 14.22
N ASP A 462 0.93 -14.91 14.32
CA ASP A 462 -0.16 -14.34 13.52
C ASP A 462 0.19 -14.34 12.04
N VAL A 463 1.42 -13.96 11.69
CA VAL A 463 1.92 -13.97 10.31
C VAL A 463 1.89 -15.38 9.76
N VAL A 464 2.38 -16.36 10.53
CA VAL A 464 2.39 -17.76 10.10
C VAL A 464 0.98 -18.32 9.97
N THR A 465 0.09 -17.97 10.89
CA THR A 465 -1.34 -18.34 10.82
C THR A 465 -1.98 -17.81 9.55
N ALA A 466 -1.75 -16.54 9.22
CA ALA A 466 -2.23 -15.93 7.98
C ALA A 466 -1.65 -16.63 6.73
N ILE A 467 -0.36 -16.99 6.75
CA ILE A 467 0.27 -17.75 5.67
C ILE A 467 -0.42 -19.10 5.46
N VAL A 468 -0.56 -19.87 6.55
CA VAL A 468 -1.15 -21.20 6.54
C VAL A 468 -2.61 -21.18 6.07
N GLN A 469 -3.38 -20.15 6.45
CA GLN A 469 -4.80 -20.05 6.08
C GLN A 469 -5.04 -19.55 4.65
N HIS A 470 -4.25 -18.58 4.18
CA HIS A 470 -4.57 -17.85 2.94
C HIS A 470 -3.73 -18.26 1.73
N VAL A 471 -2.51 -18.81 1.92
CA VAL A 471 -1.64 -19.17 0.80
C VAL A 471 -2.08 -20.46 0.08
N PRO A 472 -2.43 -21.57 0.76
CA PRO A 472 -2.89 -22.78 0.06
C PRO A 472 -4.09 -22.55 -0.88
N PRO A 473 -5.18 -21.87 -0.47
CA PRO A 473 -6.28 -21.59 -1.39
C PRO A 473 -5.90 -20.57 -2.48
N LEU A 474 -4.92 -19.69 -2.28
CA LEU A 474 -4.52 -18.73 -3.31
C LEU A 474 -3.91 -19.40 -4.55
N VAL A 475 -3.17 -20.50 -4.35
CA VAL A 475 -2.42 -21.19 -5.43
C VAL A 475 -2.91 -22.62 -5.68
N ASP A 476 -4.05 -22.98 -5.11
CA ASP A 476 -4.65 -24.31 -5.11
C ASP A 476 -3.64 -25.39 -4.70
N ALA A 477 -2.90 -25.15 -3.61
CA ALA A 477 -1.92 -26.10 -3.07
C ALA A 477 -2.55 -27.08 -2.09
N ASP A 478 -2.00 -28.30 -2.08
CA ASP A 478 -2.43 -29.38 -1.21
C ASP A 478 -1.76 -29.32 0.17
N GLY A 479 -0.58 -28.70 0.27
CA GLY A 479 0.10 -28.50 1.54
C GLY A 479 1.15 -27.40 1.51
N LEU A 480 1.50 -26.89 2.69
CA LEU A 480 2.45 -25.81 2.88
C LEU A 480 3.22 -26.00 4.19
N VAL A 481 4.51 -25.64 4.18
CA VAL A 481 5.39 -25.58 5.36
C VAL A 481 6.17 -24.26 5.38
N VAL A 482 6.22 -23.60 6.54
CA VAL A 482 7.01 -22.39 6.79
C VAL A 482 8.13 -22.70 7.77
N HIS A 483 9.35 -22.38 7.36
CA HIS A 483 10.54 -22.45 8.20
C HIS A 483 11.07 -21.06 8.53
N ASP A 484 11.39 -20.88 9.81
CA ASP A 484 12.25 -19.83 10.31
C ASP A 484 13.72 -20.26 10.18
N LEU A 485 14.56 -19.41 9.59
CA LEU A 485 15.99 -19.63 9.40
C LEU A 485 16.89 -18.60 10.12
N SER A 486 16.35 -17.74 10.99
CA SER A 486 17.19 -16.73 11.67
C SER A 486 17.98 -17.24 12.87
N GLY A 487 17.61 -18.39 13.45
CA GLY A 487 18.34 -19.00 14.56
C GLY A 487 19.57 -19.79 14.09
N GLU A 488 20.41 -20.22 15.04
CA GLU A 488 21.53 -21.15 14.76
C GLU A 488 21.05 -22.45 14.10
N SER A 489 19.81 -22.83 14.37
CA SER A 489 19.10 -23.91 13.71
C SER A 489 17.77 -23.41 13.15
N PRO A 490 17.36 -23.87 11.96
CA PRO A 490 16.02 -23.62 11.45
C PRO A 490 14.94 -24.06 12.44
N ARG A 491 13.78 -23.42 12.44
CA ARG A 491 12.62 -23.86 13.21
C ARG A 491 11.42 -23.99 12.28
N LEU A 492 10.72 -25.11 12.34
CA LEU A 492 9.40 -25.20 11.76
C LEU A 492 8.47 -24.26 12.54
N VAL A 493 7.84 -23.30 11.87
CA VAL A 493 6.96 -22.33 12.53
C VAL A 493 5.49 -22.52 12.17
N GLY A 494 5.19 -23.17 11.05
CA GLY A 494 3.82 -23.59 10.74
C GLY A 494 3.74 -24.50 9.53
N ASP A 495 2.69 -25.30 9.48
CA ASP A 495 2.40 -26.26 8.43
C ASP A 495 0.89 -26.45 8.24
N THR A 496 0.49 -26.96 7.07
CA THR A 496 -0.88 -27.39 6.77
C THR A 496 -0.91 -28.33 5.57
N GLY A 497 -1.91 -29.20 5.51
CA GLY A 497 -2.17 -30.08 4.38
C GLY A 497 -1.22 -31.28 4.22
N PHE A 498 -0.16 -31.36 5.02
CA PHE A 498 0.77 -32.48 5.06
C PHE A 498 0.55 -33.37 6.29
N SER A 499 0.93 -34.66 6.22
CA SER A 499 0.86 -35.56 7.37
C SER A 499 1.93 -35.22 8.42
N ALA A 500 1.64 -35.47 9.70
CA ALA A 500 2.59 -35.22 10.79
C ALA A 500 3.91 -35.99 10.60
N ALA A 501 3.86 -37.20 10.02
CA ALA A 501 5.05 -37.98 9.70
C ALA A 501 5.94 -37.30 8.63
N LEU A 502 5.33 -36.68 7.60
CA LEU A 502 6.07 -35.91 6.59
C LEU A 502 6.72 -34.65 7.19
N VAL A 503 5.98 -33.96 8.06
CA VAL A 503 6.46 -32.75 8.74
C VAL A 503 7.64 -33.09 9.65
N ASP A 504 7.55 -34.20 10.40
CA ASP A 504 8.65 -34.72 11.23
C ASP A 504 9.84 -35.18 10.39
N ASP A 505 9.63 -35.87 9.26
CA ASP A 505 10.70 -36.29 8.34
C ASP A 505 11.41 -35.10 7.69
N LEU A 506 10.66 -34.07 7.28
CA LEU A 506 11.22 -32.79 6.81
C LEU A 506 12.05 -32.11 7.91
N HIS A 507 11.62 -32.20 9.17
CA HIS A 507 12.31 -31.63 10.32
C HIS A 507 13.54 -32.44 10.80
N GLU A 508 13.50 -33.77 10.78
CA GLU A 508 14.61 -34.68 11.12
C GLU A 508 15.72 -34.65 10.07
N LEU A 509 15.35 -34.67 8.80
CA LEU A 509 16.31 -34.69 7.71
C LEU A 509 17.07 -33.37 7.58
N ARG A 510 16.42 -32.27 7.95
CA ARG A 510 17.02 -30.95 8.19
C ARG A 510 18.11 -30.98 9.27
N LEU A 511 17.90 -31.67 10.38
CA LEU A 511 18.91 -31.79 11.45
C LEU A 511 20.15 -32.56 10.97
N ARG A 512 19.94 -33.63 10.20
CA ARG A 512 21.04 -34.44 9.61
C ARG A 512 21.87 -33.65 8.59
N LEU A 513 21.23 -32.88 7.73
CA LEU A 513 21.88 -32.00 6.75
C LEU A 513 22.70 -30.87 7.38
N THR A 514 22.23 -30.34 8.51
CA THR A 514 22.93 -29.28 9.26
C THR A 514 24.17 -29.83 9.99
N ALA A 515 24.13 -31.11 10.38
CA ALA A 515 25.23 -31.80 11.06
C ALA A 515 26.37 -32.23 10.10
N GLU A 516 26.06 -32.82 8.94
CA GLU A 516 27.07 -33.27 7.95
C GLU A 516 27.95 -32.13 7.41
N TYR A 517 27.43 -30.89 7.33
CA TYR A 517 28.21 -29.73 6.89
C TYR A 517 29.12 -29.14 7.98
N ARG A 518 28.86 -29.43 9.26
CA ARG A 518 29.65 -28.91 10.39
C ARG A 518 31.01 -29.63 10.51
N GLU A 519 31.16 -30.81 9.91
CA GLU A 519 32.40 -31.61 9.92
C GLU A 519 33.40 -31.26 8.81
N GLU A 520 33.01 -30.56 7.72
CA GLU A 520 33.85 -30.37 6.52
C GLU A 520 34.37 -28.94 6.24
N GLY A 521 34.06 -27.91 7.05
CA GLY A 521 34.25 -26.50 6.63
C GLY A 521 35.06 -25.56 7.52
N THR A 522 36.40 -25.73 7.60
CA THR A 522 37.36 -24.70 8.08
C THR A 522 38.12 -23.99 6.95
N ALA A 523 37.74 -24.15 5.67
CA ALA A 523 38.46 -23.54 4.56
C ALA A 523 37.52 -22.73 3.64
N THR A 524 37.82 -21.44 3.52
CA THR A 524 37.21 -20.40 2.66
C THR A 524 35.99 -19.66 3.23
N GLY A 525 36.23 -18.41 3.61
CA GLY A 525 35.29 -17.54 4.33
C GLY A 525 34.12 -17.00 3.50
N GLY A 526 32.96 -16.96 4.15
CA GLY A 526 31.73 -16.28 3.78
C GLY A 526 30.61 -16.73 4.73
N PRO A 527 29.77 -15.84 5.30
CA PRO A 527 28.77 -16.21 6.30
C PRO A 527 27.56 -16.83 5.60
N THR A 528 27.67 -18.08 5.17
CA THR A 528 26.51 -18.87 4.76
C THR A 528 26.27 -19.95 5.82
N SER A 529 25.25 -19.75 6.65
CA SER A 529 24.68 -20.81 7.49
C SER A 529 24.48 -22.09 6.66
N PRO A 530 24.75 -23.30 7.19
CA PRO A 530 24.65 -24.59 6.48
C PRO A 530 23.32 -24.78 5.73
N VAL A 531 22.26 -24.14 6.21
CA VAL A 531 20.91 -24.23 5.66
C VAL A 531 20.77 -23.40 4.36
N ASN A 532 21.57 -22.35 4.20
CA ASN A 532 21.61 -21.56 2.97
C ASN A 532 22.15 -22.37 1.79
N ALA A 533 22.98 -23.39 2.03
CA ALA A 533 23.52 -24.26 0.99
C ALA A 533 22.46 -25.25 0.45
N VAL A 534 21.57 -25.75 1.30
CA VAL A 534 20.50 -26.70 0.92
C VAL A 534 19.50 -26.10 -0.08
N TYR A 535 19.30 -24.79 -0.03
CA TYR A 535 18.39 -24.06 -0.91
C TYR A 535 19.08 -23.35 -2.09
N ALA A 536 20.41 -23.44 -2.22
CA ALA A 536 21.18 -22.77 -3.26
C ALA A 536 21.38 -23.67 -4.50
N ALA A 537 20.70 -23.35 -5.60
CA ALA A 537 21.07 -23.89 -6.93
C ALA A 537 22.20 -23.05 -7.54
N GLY A 538 23.31 -23.67 -7.93
CA GLY A 538 24.28 -23.07 -8.86
C GLY A 538 24.90 -21.72 -8.41
N GLY A 539 25.00 -21.47 -7.10
CA GLY A 539 25.65 -20.27 -6.56
C GLY A 539 24.77 -19.01 -6.48
N ARG A 540 23.44 -19.10 -6.63
CA ARG A 540 22.52 -17.96 -6.39
C ARG A 540 21.56 -18.22 -5.22
N PRO A 541 21.93 -17.85 -3.98
CA PRO A 541 21.25 -18.31 -2.78
C PRO A 541 19.89 -17.67 -2.50
N ASN A 542 19.22 -16.92 -3.39
CA ASN A 542 17.97 -16.17 -3.06
C ASN A 542 16.90 -16.17 -4.16
N ARG A 543 16.74 -17.28 -4.92
CA ARG A 543 15.67 -17.38 -5.95
C ARG A 543 14.66 -18.49 -5.64
N PRO A 544 13.35 -18.29 -5.96
CA PRO A 544 12.35 -19.34 -5.93
C PRO A 544 12.76 -20.55 -6.79
N ARG A 545 12.51 -21.77 -6.29
CA ARG A 545 12.70 -23.02 -7.05
C ARG A 545 11.32 -23.62 -7.34
N PHE A 546 11.11 -24.03 -8.59
CA PHE A 546 9.86 -24.63 -9.06
C PHE A 546 10.16 -26.01 -9.64
N LEU A 547 9.44 -27.01 -9.16
CA LEU A 547 9.72 -28.42 -9.41
C LEU A 547 8.43 -29.06 -9.97
N PRO A 548 8.32 -29.23 -11.30
CA PRO A 548 7.05 -29.52 -11.98
C PRO A 548 6.59 -30.98 -11.87
N ASP A 549 7.51 -31.95 -11.74
CA ASP A 549 7.20 -33.35 -11.48
C ASP A 549 8.33 -33.99 -10.67
N SER A 550 8.01 -34.54 -9.51
CA SER A 550 8.96 -35.17 -8.60
C SER A 550 9.49 -36.52 -9.08
N ARG A 551 8.87 -37.13 -10.10
CA ARG A 551 9.37 -38.36 -10.73
C ARG A 551 10.48 -38.12 -11.75
N LEU A 552 10.64 -36.88 -12.22
CA LEU A 552 11.70 -36.50 -13.15
C LEU A 552 13.04 -36.28 -12.43
N PHE A 553 13.07 -36.42 -11.10
CA PHE A 553 14.29 -36.51 -10.31
C PHE A 553 14.94 -37.89 -10.50
N GLU A 554 15.38 -38.21 -11.71
CA GLU A 554 16.50 -39.14 -11.79
C GLU A 554 17.67 -38.50 -11.03
N PRO A 555 18.41 -39.26 -10.20
CA PRO A 555 19.66 -38.76 -9.67
C PRO A 555 20.51 -38.43 -10.88
N VAL A 556 20.67 -37.13 -11.19
CA VAL A 556 21.59 -36.68 -12.22
C VAL A 556 22.89 -37.39 -11.90
N ALA A 557 23.29 -38.33 -12.77
CA ALA A 557 24.58 -38.95 -12.67
C ALA A 557 25.56 -37.79 -12.73
N ALA A 558 26.09 -37.44 -11.57
CA ALA A 558 27.01 -36.34 -11.43
C ALA A 558 28.07 -36.50 -12.51
N ALA A 559 28.27 -35.48 -13.34
CA ALA A 559 29.54 -35.34 -14.02
C ALA A 559 30.63 -35.55 -12.96
N PRO A 560 31.68 -36.36 -13.20
CA PRO A 560 32.65 -36.71 -12.17
C PRO A 560 33.21 -35.44 -11.51
N GLY A 561 32.81 -35.19 -10.26
CA GLY A 561 33.12 -33.97 -9.50
C GLY A 561 31.94 -33.06 -9.11
N ALA A 562 30.72 -33.26 -9.65
CA ALA A 562 29.54 -32.50 -9.24
C ALA A 562 28.82 -33.18 -8.05
N ARG A 563 28.54 -32.44 -6.96
CA ARG A 563 27.73 -32.97 -5.85
C ARG A 563 26.26 -33.09 -6.29
N PRO A 564 25.54 -34.18 -5.96
CA PRO A 564 24.10 -34.31 -6.27
C PRO A 564 23.28 -33.17 -5.63
N ASP A 565 22.25 -32.66 -6.33
CA ASP A 565 21.29 -31.70 -5.77
C ASP A 565 20.42 -32.40 -4.71
N MET A 566 20.90 -32.34 -3.46
CA MET A 566 20.40 -33.12 -2.33
C MET A 566 18.93 -32.82 -1.98
N LEU A 567 18.49 -31.57 -2.21
CA LEU A 567 17.08 -31.15 -2.09
C LEU A 567 16.18 -31.87 -3.10
N SER A 568 16.64 -32.00 -4.35
CA SER A 568 15.89 -32.65 -5.44
C SER A 568 15.76 -34.17 -5.22
N SER A 569 16.82 -34.83 -4.75
CA SER A 569 16.76 -36.26 -4.38
C SER A 569 15.84 -36.52 -3.18
N LEU A 570 15.76 -35.56 -2.24
CA LEU A 570 14.87 -35.65 -1.09
C LEU A 570 13.39 -35.50 -1.47
N LEU A 571 13.07 -34.42 -2.20
CA LEU A 571 11.70 -34.14 -2.62
C LEU A 571 11.17 -35.26 -3.54
N GLY A 572 12.05 -35.95 -4.27
CA GLY A 572 11.75 -37.19 -4.99
C GLY A 572 11.36 -38.37 -4.08
N ARG A 573 12.04 -38.57 -2.94
CA ARG A 573 11.67 -39.61 -1.97
C ARG A 573 10.36 -39.31 -1.24
N LEU A 574 10.16 -38.04 -0.84
CA LEU A 574 8.94 -37.60 -0.16
C LEU A 574 7.71 -37.69 -1.08
N ALA A 575 7.90 -37.51 -2.38
CA ALA A 575 6.87 -37.72 -3.39
C ALA A 575 6.36 -39.16 -3.50
N GLU A 576 7.22 -40.15 -3.22
CA GLU A 576 6.84 -41.57 -3.26
C GLU A 576 6.00 -41.99 -2.04
N VAL A 577 6.14 -41.30 -0.90
CA VAL A 577 5.50 -41.66 0.37
C VAL A 577 4.11 -41.04 0.53
N GLU A 578 3.92 -39.77 0.15
CA GLU A 578 2.68 -39.00 0.39
C GLU A 578 1.94 -38.60 -0.90
N GLY A 579 2.49 -38.91 -2.08
CA GLY A 579 1.85 -38.60 -3.36
C GLY A 579 1.98 -37.14 -3.82
N VAL A 580 2.82 -36.33 -3.18
CA VAL A 580 3.13 -34.95 -3.63
C VAL A 580 3.99 -35.01 -4.90
N ARG A 581 3.49 -34.44 -5.99
CA ARG A 581 4.10 -34.53 -7.32
C ARG A 581 4.74 -33.24 -7.83
N ALA A 582 4.42 -32.08 -7.29
CA ALA A 582 5.08 -30.82 -7.65
C ALA A 582 5.36 -29.96 -6.41
N TRP A 583 6.41 -29.14 -6.48
CA TRP A 583 6.87 -28.31 -5.37
C TRP A 583 7.26 -26.90 -5.81
N ALA A 584 7.02 -25.92 -4.93
CA ALA A 584 7.58 -24.58 -5.03
C ALA A 584 8.26 -24.24 -3.71
N VAL A 585 9.53 -23.83 -3.77
CA VAL A 585 10.33 -23.45 -2.61
C VAL A 585 10.65 -21.96 -2.73
N LEU A 586 10.03 -21.16 -1.86
CA LEU A 586 10.11 -19.72 -1.85
C LEU A 586 11.06 -19.28 -0.73
N PRO A 587 12.18 -18.60 -1.04
CA PRO A 587 13.04 -18.04 -0.02
C PRO A 587 12.39 -16.78 0.58
N LEU A 588 12.34 -16.70 1.91
CA LEU A 588 11.83 -15.52 2.61
C LEU A 588 13.02 -14.62 2.96
N VAL A 589 13.24 -13.59 2.15
CA VAL A 589 14.44 -12.73 2.20
C VAL A 589 14.02 -11.27 2.30
N VAL A 590 14.65 -10.54 3.23
CA VAL A 590 14.50 -9.08 3.38
C VAL A 590 15.90 -8.46 3.26
N GLY A 591 16.11 -7.63 2.23
CA GLY A 591 17.45 -7.14 1.88
C GLY A 591 18.39 -8.29 1.52
N ASP A 592 19.55 -8.35 2.17
CA ASP A 592 20.52 -9.45 2.03
C ASP A 592 20.33 -10.57 3.06
N TYR A 593 19.38 -10.41 3.99
CA TYR A 593 19.16 -11.34 5.09
C TYR A 593 18.03 -12.32 4.78
N ARG A 594 18.31 -13.62 4.89
CA ARG A 594 17.30 -14.68 4.74
C ARG A 594 16.65 -14.96 6.09
N LEU A 595 15.36 -14.69 6.18
CA LEU A 595 14.56 -14.93 7.38
C LEU A 595 14.04 -16.36 7.47
N GLY A 596 13.80 -17.00 6.32
CA GLY A 596 13.06 -18.25 6.27
C GLY A 596 12.93 -18.88 4.89
N SER A 597 12.10 -19.91 4.80
CA SER A 597 11.63 -20.49 3.54
C SER A 597 10.18 -20.96 3.66
N CYS A 598 9.39 -20.74 2.62
CA CYS A 598 8.05 -21.26 2.48
C CYS A 598 8.04 -22.35 1.39
N VAL A 599 7.65 -23.56 1.74
CA VAL A 599 7.60 -24.73 0.85
C VAL A 599 6.15 -25.07 0.59
N ILE A 600 5.77 -25.17 -0.68
CA ILE A 600 4.40 -25.40 -1.14
C ILE A 600 4.38 -26.66 -2.01
N GLY A 601 3.43 -27.56 -1.79
CA GLY A 601 3.31 -28.83 -2.49
C GLY A 601 1.96 -29.05 -3.16
N TRP A 602 1.97 -29.80 -4.25
CA TRP A 602 0.78 -30.26 -5.00
C TRP A 602 0.85 -31.77 -5.26
N ASN A 603 -0.27 -32.48 -5.17
CA ASN A 603 -0.40 -33.93 -5.37
C ASN A 603 -0.44 -34.35 -6.86
N ALA A 604 -0.48 -33.37 -7.78
CA ALA A 604 -0.41 -33.58 -9.21
C ALA A 604 0.81 -32.86 -9.82
N PRO A 605 1.37 -33.36 -10.94
CA PRO A 605 2.37 -32.63 -11.70
C PRO A 605 1.81 -31.28 -12.14
N ARG A 606 2.66 -30.25 -12.13
CA ARG A 606 2.25 -28.89 -12.46
C ARG A 606 3.26 -28.23 -13.39
N THR A 607 2.78 -27.71 -14.51
CA THR A 607 3.57 -26.80 -15.35
C THR A 607 3.48 -25.38 -14.79
N PHE A 608 4.57 -24.87 -14.24
CA PHE A 608 4.63 -23.49 -13.74
C PHE A 608 4.81 -22.51 -14.89
N THR A 609 3.77 -21.74 -15.20
CA THR A 609 3.82 -20.64 -16.16
C THR A 609 4.67 -19.48 -15.63
N GLU A 610 5.11 -18.55 -16.49
CA GLU A 610 5.82 -17.35 -16.00
C GLU A 610 4.94 -16.49 -15.08
N ASP A 611 3.61 -16.51 -15.29
CA ASP A 611 2.64 -15.86 -14.41
C ASP A 611 2.59 -16.55 -13.03
N ASP A 612 2.57 -17.89 -12.97
CA ASP A 612 2.63 -18.64 -11.70
C ASP A 612 3.91 -18.31 -10.92
N LYS A 613 5.06 -18.27 -11.62
CA LYS A 613 6.36 -17.97 -11.00
C LYS A 613 6.41 -16.54 -10.46
N THR A 614 5.85 -15.59 -11.21
CA THR A 614 5.78 -14.18 -10.81
C THR A 614 4.85 -13.99 -9.61
N LEU A 615 3.70 -14.68 -9.58
CA LEU A 615 2.77 -14.67 -8.46
C LEU A 615 3.42 -15.24 -7.20
N LEU A 616 3.97 -16.46 -7.28
CA LEU A 616 4.62 -17.12 -6.15
C LEU A 616 5.86 -16.36 -5.66
N GLY A 617 6.61 -15.73 -6.57
CA GLY A 617 7.70 -14.82 -6.22
C GLY A 617 7.21 -13.60 -5.44
N THR A 618 6.14 -12.94 -5.92
CA THR A 618 5.52 -11.80 -5.23
C THR A 618 4.99 -12.19 -3.85
N VAL A 619 4.29 -13.32 -3.74
CA VAL A 619 3.84 -13.87 -2.45
C VAL A 619 5.05 -14.08 -1.53
N GLY A 620 6.12 -14.72 -2.00
CA GLY A 620 7.35 -14.91 -1.22
C GLY A 620 7.94 -13.63 -0.65
N VAL A 621 7.96 -12.53 -1.42
CA VAL A 621 8.40 -11.20 -0.96
C VAL A 621 7.48 -10.63 0.10
N ILE A 622 6.16 -10.69 -0.12
CA ILE A 622 5.16 -10.21 0.84
C ILE A 622 5.28 -10.96 2.18
N LEU A 623 5.39 -12.30 2.12
CA LEU A 623 5.56 -13.14 3.31
C LEU A 623 6.87 -12.82 4.04
N ALA A 624 7.96 -12.60 3.29
CA ALA A 624 9.25 -12.23 3.86
C ALA A 624 9.18 -10.89 4.60
N GLN A 625 8.56 -9.88 3.99
CA GLN A 625 8.42 -8.55 4.60
C GLN A 625 7.56 -8.59 5.86
N ALA A 626 6.42 -9.31 5.82
CA ALA A 626 5.54 -9.45 6.97
C ALA A 626 6.26 -10.15 8.14
N LEU A 627 6.94 -11.26 7.86
CA LEU A 627 7.71 -12.00 8.86
C LEU A 627 8.89 -11.16 9.41
N GLY A 628 9.55 -10.38 8.55
CA GLY A 628 10.64 -9.48 8.93
C GLY A 628 10.17 -8.36 9.85
N ASN A 629 9.06 -7.72 9.51
CA ASN A 629 8.46 -6.67 10.33
C ASN A 629 8.03 -7.21 11.69
N ALA A 630 7.27 -8.32 11.72
CA ALA A 630 6.82 -8.94 12.98
C ALA A 630 8.00 -9.24 13.93
N ARG A 631 9.12 -9.74 13.41
CA ARG A 631 10.33 -9.97 14.21
C ARG A 631 11.01 -8.72 14.70
N LEU A 632 11.05 -7.66 13.88
CA LEU A 632 11.63 -6.38 14.29
C LEU A 632 10.83 -5.82 15.46
N TYR A 633 9.50 -5.89 15.41
CA TYR A 633 8.62 -5.52 16.51
C TYR A 633 8.85 -6.39 17.74
N GLU A 634 8.85 -7.73 17.62
CA GLU A 634 9.14 -8.64 18.73
C GLU A 634 10.52 -8.41 19.36
N SER A 635 11.55 -8.20 18.54
CA SER A 635 12.92 -7.97 19.02
C SER A 635 13.10 -6.58 19.65
N ALA A 636 12.37 -5.57 19.17
CA ALA A 636 12.31 -4.26 19.80
C ALA A 636 11.63 -4.36 21.17
N ARG A 637 10.45 -4.99 21.21
CA ARG A 637 9.69 -5.26 22.44
C ARG A 637 10.51 -6.03 23.47
N HIS A 638 11.16 -7.12 23.09
CA HIS A 638 11.97 -7.92 24.02
C HIS A 638 13.23 -7.20 24.52
N ARG A 639 13.80 -6.27 23.74
CA ARG A 639 14.90 -5.40 24.21
C ARG A 639 14.40 -4.35 25.19
N ALA A 640 13.24 -3.77 24.91
CA ALA A 640 12.56 -2.85 25.81
C ALA A 640 12.21 -3.52 27.15
N GLU A 641 11.54 -4.66 27.14
CA GLU A 641 11.21 -5.44 28.36
C GLU A 641 12.47 -5.75 29.19
N ARG A 642 13.57 -6.17 28.54
CA ARG A 642 14.85 -6.37 29.25
C ARG A 642 15.42 -5.09 29.83
N LEU A 643 15.36 -3.97 29.11
CA LEU A 643 15.81 -2.67 29.64
C LEU A 643 15.03 -2.30 30.90
N GLN A 644 13.70 -2.43 30.91
CA GLN A 644 12.87 -2.14 32.09
C GLN A 644 13.20 -3.07 33.26
N GLN A 645 13.40 -4.36 33.01
CA GLN A 645 13.82 -5.31 34.05
C GLN A 645 15.17 -4.94 34.68
N GLU A 646 16.12 -4.43 33.88
CA GLU A 646 17.42 -3.92 34.36
C GLU A 646 17.28 -2.57 35.08
N LEU A 647 16.30 -1.74 34.70
CA LEU A 647 16.02 -0.44 35.31
C LEU A 647 15.25 -0.55 36.63
N LEU A 648 14.52 -1.65 36.89
CA LEU A 648 13.84 -1.92 38.16
C LEU A 648 14.77 -2.66 39.15
N PRO A 649 14.50 -2.60 40.46
CA PRO A 649 15.28 -3.38 41.42
C PRO A 649 15.01 -4.89 41.24
N GLY A 650 16.05 -5.67 40.96
CA GLY A 650 15.91 -7.13 40.83
C GLY A 650 15.48 -7.83 42.12
N ASN A 651 16.20 -7.59 43.22
CA ASN A 651 15.82 -8.02 44.56
C ASN A 651 15.87 -6.82 45.51
N LEU A 652 14.79 -6.58 46.24
CA LEU A 652 14.80 -5.57 47.30
C LEU A 652 15.67 -6.05 48.48
N PRO A 653 16.53 -5.19 49.04
CA PRO A 653 17.35 -5.55 50.19
C PRO A 653 16.49 -5.91 51.39
N VAL A 654 16.84 -7.00 52.06
CA VAL A 654 16.28 -7.33 53.38
C VAL A 654 17.09 -6.59 54.42
N THR A 655 16.48 -5.60 55.07
CA THR A 655 17.14 -4.81 56.12
C THR A 655 16.59 -5.15 57.49
N THR A 656 17.28 -4.70 58.55
CA THR A 656 16.72 -4.77 59.92
C THR A 656 15.47 -3.88 60.06
N ALA A 657 15.40 -2.81 59.27
CA ALA A 657 14.31 -1.87 59.27
C ALA A 657 13.05 -2.36 58.59
N LEU A 658 13.16 -2.98 57.41
CA LEU A 658 12.00 -3.34 56.60
C LEU A 658 12.22 -4.66 55.90
N ARG A 659 11.16 -5.48 55.90
CA ARG A 659 10.98 -6.59 54.97
C ARG A 659 10.10 -6.11 53.83
N ALA A 660 10.59 -6.14 52.60
CA ALA A 660 9.85 -5.69 51.43
C ALA A 660 9.54 -6.83 50.46
N VAL A 661 8.35 -6.80 49.86
CA VAL A 661 7.94 -7.64 48.73
C VAL A 661 7.23 -6.76 47.72
N ALA A 662 7.63 -6.86 46.45
CA ALA A 662 6.97 -6.13 45.38
C ALA A 662 6.38 -7.08 44.34
N ARG A 663 5.33 -6.60 43.66
CA ARG A 663 4.79 -7.17 42.44
C ARG A 663 4.63 -6.06 41.41
N TYR A 664 5.23 -6.29 40.25
CA TYR A 664 5.10 -5.46 39.07
C TYR A 664 4.24 -6.19 38.05
N ARG A 665 3.28 -5.51 37.45
CA ARG A 665 2.46 -6.05 36.36
C ARG A 665 2.42 -5.04 35.23
N THR A 666 2.86 -5.47 34.05
CA THR A 666 2.82 -4.68 32.82
C THR A 666 1.40 -4.63 32.25
N ALA A 667 1.01 -3.52 31.65
CA ALA A 667 -0.22 -3.39 30.87
C ALA A 667 -0.20 -4.30 29.61
N ASP A 668 -1.36 -4.83 29.23
CA ASP A 668 -1.49 -5.65 28.01
C ASP A 668 -1.36 -4.75 26.78
N GLY A 669 -0.42 -5.08 25.88
CA GLY A 669 -0.24 -4.36 24.61
C GLY A 669 0.67 -3.13 24.66
N GLN A 670 1.13 -2.70 25.83
CA GLN A 670 2.18 -1.67 25.95
C GLN A 670 3.58 -2.30 25.96
N GLU A 671 4.56 -1.53 25.49
CA GLU A 671 5.96 -1.98 25.35
C GLU A 671 6.75 -1.76 26.65
N LEU A 672 6.45 -0.71 27.42
CA LEU A 672 7.18 -0.22 28.61
C LEU A 672 6.30 0.72 29.45
N GLY A 673 6.34 0.63 30.78
CA GLY A 673 5.62 1.55 31.67
C GLY A 673 6.49 2.51 32.46
N GLY A 674 5.81 3.54 33.00
CA GLY A 674 6.39 4.62 33.78
C GLY A 674 6.59 4.29 35.26
N ASP A 675 5.93 3.25 35.78
CA ASP A 675 5.94 2.84 37.19
C ASP A 675 7.30 2.35 37.71
N TRP A 676 7.67 2.72 38.94
CA TRP A 676 8.84 2.18 39.65
C TRP A 676 8.70 2.16 41.16
N TYR A 677 9.62 1.43 41.80
CA TYR A 677 9.77 1.36 43.25
C TYR A 677 11.21 1.04 43.63
N ASP A 678 11.59 1.31 44.88
CA ASP A 678 12.85 0.86 45.47
C ASP A 678 12.82 0.91 47.00
N THR A 679 13.75 0.21 47.63
CA THR A 679 14.05 0.33 49.07
C THR A 679 15.57 0.46 49.25
N ILE A 680 16.00 1.58 49.80
CA ILE A 680 17.39 2.02 49.83
C ILE A 680 17.88 2.02 51.28
N PRO A 681 18.82 1.13 51.67
CA PRO A 681 19.41 1.12 53.00
C PRO A 681 20.29 2.36 53.22
N LEU A 682 20.07 3.05 54.33
CA LEU A 682 20.81 4.25 54.74
C LEU A 682 21.60 4.00 56.03
N SER A 683 22.29 5.04 56.51
CA SER A 683 23.07 4.94 57.74
C SER A 683 22.19 4.69 58.97
N GLY A 684 22.74 4.00 59.98
CA GLY A 684 22.02 3.69 61.23
C GLY A 684 20.92 2.63 61.09
N GLY A 685 20.93 1.84 60.01
CA GLY A 685 19.91 0.83 59.71
C GLY A 685 18.60 1.39 59.15
N ARG A 686 18.51 2.71 58.96
CA ARG A 686 17.35 3.37 58.36
C ARG A 686 17.15 2.92 56.93
N THR A 687 15.92 2.96 56.43
CA THR A 687 15.60 2.57 55.06
C THR A 687 14.69 3.62 54.44
N LEU A 688 15.09 4.13 53.27
CA LEU A 688 14.26 4.98 52.42
C LEU A 688 13.47 4.09 51.46
N VAL A 689 12.16 4.25 51.45
CA VAL A 689 11.25 3.60 50.51
C VAL A 689 10.85 4.63 49.47
N VAL A 690 10.83 4.23 48.20
CA VAL A 690 10.31 5.05 47.11
C VAL A 690 9.36 4.24 46.24
N ILE A 691 8.29 4.88 45.80
CA ILE A 691 7.41 4.41 44.72
C ILE A 691 7.03 5.62 43.87
N GLY A 692 6.81 5.43 42.59
CA GLY A 692 6.37 6.51 41.72
C GLY A 692 5.91 6.02 40.36
N ASP A 693 5.36 6.96 39.61
CA ASP A 693 4.89 6.77 38.24
C ASP A 693 5.19 8.00 37.38
N VAL A 694 5.67 7.78 36.15
CA VAL A 694 5.96 8.83 35.17
C VAL A 694 4.76 8.91 34.26
N MET A 695 4.14 10.07 34.19
CA MET A 695 2.92 10.25 33.41
C MET A 695 3.11 9.84 31.94
N GLY A 696 2.25 8.95 31.46
CA GLY A 696 2.27 8.40 30.10
C GLY A 696 2.90 7.01 30.02
N HIS A 697 3.10 6.50 28.81
CA HIS A 697 3.62 5.14 28.60
C HIS A 697 4.57 5.06 27.40
N GLY A 698 5.56 4.16 27.47
CA GLY A 698 6.52 3.94 26.39
C GLY A 698 7.99 4.06 26.79
N LEU A 699 8.87 4.03 25.79
CA LEU A 699 10.32 4.01 25.99
C LEU A 699 10.85 5.28 26.67
N GLU A 700 10.29 6.44 26.34
CA GLU A 700 10.72 7.71 26.93
C GLU A 700 10.40 7.78 28.42
N GLN A 701 9.23 7.28 28.84
CA GLN A 701 8.81 7.19 30.24
C GLN A 701 9.66 6.19 31.02
N ALA A 702 9.98 5.03 30.44
CA ALA A 702 10.90 4.08 31.07
C ALA A 702 12.31 4.67 31.23
N ILE A 703 12.81 5.44 30.27
CA ILE A 703 14.08 6.16 30.40
C ILE A 703 14.00 7.22 31.51
N ALA A 704 12.93 8.03 31.52
CA ALA A 704 12.72 9.05 32.55
C ALA A 704 12.64 8.42 33.96
N MET A 705 11.87 7.34 34.11
CA MET A 705 11.79 6.52 35.32
C MET A 705 13.18 6.05 35.76
N GLY A 706 13.96 5.49 34.85
CA GLY A 706 15.33 5.02 35.13
C GLY A 706 16.23 6.16 35.63
N ILE A 707 16.14 7.34 35.02
CA ILE A 707 16.89 8.52 35.45
C ILE A 707 16.42 9.01 36.82
N ILE A 708 15.10 9.09 37.05
CA ILE A 708 14.52 9.52 38.33
C ILE A 708 14.95 8.56 39.44
N ARG A 709 14.77 7.25 39.27
CA ARG A 709 15.19 6.23 40.23
C ARG A 709 16.70 6.34 40.55
N HIS A 710 17.54 6.51 39.54
CA HIS A 710 18.98 6.66 39.75
C HIS A 710 19.34 7.97 40.47
N ALA A 711 18.59 9.04 40.22
CA ALA A 711 18.70 10.27 40.98
C ALA A 711 18.32 10.06 42.45
N VAL A 712 17.25 9.29 42.74
CA VAL A 712 16.90 8.91 44.13
C VAL A 712 18.07 8.20 44.78
N LEU A 713 18.64 7.17 44.15
CA LEU A 713 19.79 6.42 44.69
C LEU A 713 20.98 7.34 45.01
N THR A 714 21.28 8.28 44.12
CA THR A 714 22.41 9.21 44.27
C THR A 714 22.16 10.23 45.37
N VAL A 715 20.95 10.79 45.46
CA VAL A 715 20.58 11.79 46.46
C VAL A 715 20.41 11.14 47.84
N ALA A 716 19.84 9.93 47.91
CA ALA A 716 19.65 9.19 49.15
C ALA A 716 20.99 8.82 49.81
N ALA A 717 22.05 8.60 49.03
CA ALA A 717 23.40 8.38 49.56
C ALA A 717 23.95 9.57 50.37
N LEU A 718 23.37 10.76 50.22
CA LEU A 718 23.71 11.95 51.00
C LEU A 718 22.98 12.02 52.35
N ASP A 719 22.05 11.09 52.62
CA ASP A 719 21.35 10.95 53.90
C ASP A 719 20.60 12.23 54.34
N LEU A 720 19.95 12.87 53.36
CA LEU A 720 19.22 14.13 53.51
C LEU A 720 17.81 13.90 54.08
N PRO A 721 17.20 14.93 54.69
CA PRO A 721 15.77 14.96 54.99
C PRO A 721 14.90 14.73 53.74
N VAL A 722 13.73 14.11 53.90
CA VAL A 722 12.90 13.64 52.79
C VAL A 722 12.41 14.78 51.89
N ASP A 723 12.08 15.94 52.46
CA ASP A 723 11.68 17.14 51.71
C ASP A 723 12.81 17.67 50.82
N GLU A 724 14.06 17.63 51.28
CA GLU A 724 15.22 18.01 50.46
C GLU A 724 15.46 16.99 49.34
N ILE A 725 15.21 15.70 49.58
CA ILE A 725 15.24 14.68 48.53
C ILE A 725 14.18 15.01 47.47
N VAL A 726 12.93 15.30 47.85
CA VAL A 726 11.86 15.70 46.92
C VAL A 726 12.26 16.93 46.11
N ALA A 727 12.85 17.95 46.76
CA ALA A 727 13.32 19.17 46.07
C ALA A 727 14.35 18.85 44.98
N ARG A 728 15.35 18.03 45.30
CA ARG A 728 16.39 17.63 44.34
C ARG A 728 15.85 16.76 43.20
N LEU A 729 14.85 15.91 43.48
CA LEU A 729 14.18 15.12 42.45
C LEU A 729 13.32 15.99 41.53
N ASN A 730 12.60 16.96 42.08
CA ASN A 730 11.83 17.93 41.30
C ASN A 730 12.74 18.67 40.30
N ASP A 731 13.91 19.11 40.75
CA ASP A 731 14.95 19.72 39.92
C ASP A 731 15.46 18.80 38.80
N VAL A 732 15.57 17.50 39.04
CA VAL A 732 15.95 16.51 38.01
C VAL A 732 14.86 16.39 36.95
N VAL A 733 13.59 16.27 37.37
CA VAL A 733 12.45 16.16 36.45
C VAL A 733 12.29 17.42 35.59
N VAL A 734 12.40 18.62 36.19
CA VAL A 734 12.36 19.90 35.45
C VAL A 734 13.46 19.98 34.37
N ARG A 735 14.65 19.41 34.63
CA ARG A 735 15.75 19.36 33.65
C ARG A 735 15.60 18.28 32.58
N LEU A 736 14.74 17.29 32.80
CA LEU A 736 14.46 16.23 31.80
C LEU A 736 13.46 16.70 30.74
N ALA A 737 12.51 17.58 31.09
CA ALA A 737 11.48 18.08 30.19
C ALA A 737 11.98 18.62 28.82
N PRO A 738 13.12 19.35 28.69
CA PRO A 738 13.59 19.84 27.40
C PRO A 738 14.27 18.79 26.50
N ARG A 739 14.57 17.59 27.02
CA ARG A 739 15.37 16.55 26.32
C ARG A 739 14.50 15.46 25.68
N ILE A 740 13.21 15.47 25.98
CA ILE A 740 12.21 14.54 25.47
C ILE A 740 11.25 15.41 24.65
N ASP A 741 10.73 14.94 23.51
CA ASP A 741 9.87 15.73 22.61
C ASP A 741 8.49 16.09 23.22
N ASP A 742 8.26 15.77 24.51
CA ASP A 742 7.05 16.05 25.28
C ASP A 742 7.15 17.38 26.07
N PRO A 743 6.21 18.31 25.90
CA PRO A 743 6.23 19.61 26.57
C PRO A 743 6.13 19.59 28.10
N VAL A 744 5.72 18.49 28.77
CA VAL A 744 5.70 18.41 30.25
C VAL A 744 5.98 16.99 30.76
N VAL A 745 7.25 16.67 31.02
CA VAL A 745 7.60 15.47 31.81
C VAL A 745 7.24 15.73 33.28
N CYS A 746 6.27 15.00 33.82
CA CYS A 746 5.91 15.03 35.23
C CYS A 746 5.78 13.61 35.79
N ALA A 747 5.97 13.46 37.10
CA ALA A 747 5.99 12.16 37.74
C ALA A 747 5.41 12.21 39.14
N THR A 748 4.56 11.26 39.51
CA THR A 748 4.14 11.08 40.89
C THR A 748 5.22 10.34 41.66
N CYS A 749 5.43 10.67 42.94
CA CYS A 749 6.43 10.01 43.78
C CYS A 749 6.01 10.06 45.25
N LEU A 750 6.18 8.96 45.97
CA LEU A 750 6.09 8.90 47.42
C LEU A 750 7.40 8.38 48.00
N LEU A 751 7.89 9.11 49.00
CA LEU A 751 9.10 8.78 49.75
C LEU A 751 8.73 8.55 51.22
N ALA A 752 9.22 7.47 51.81
CA ALA A 752 9.08 7.20 53.24
C ALA A 752 10.43 6.80 53.85
N LEU A 753 10.96 7.60 54.77
CA LEU A 753 12.19 7.33 55.49
C LEU A 753 11.88 6.74 56.85
N TYR A 754 12.20 5.46 57.05
CA TYR A 754 11.92 4.75 58.29
C TYR A 754 13.18 4.53 59.12
N ASP A 755 13.09 4.87 60.41
CA ASP A 755 14.14 4.63 61.41
C ASP A 755 13.79 3.45 62.34
N PRO A 756 14.53 2.32 62.28
CA PRO A 756 14.24 1.16 63.10
C PRO A 756 14.73 1.26 64.54
N THR A 757 15.49 2.30 64.88
CA THR A 757 15.97 2.51 66.26
C THR A 757 14.92 3.20 67.12
N THR A 758 14.09 4.06 66.52
CA THR A 758 13.04 4.84 67.20
C THR A 758 11.63 4.44 66.75
N GLY A 759 11.49 4.04 65.49
CA GLY A 759 10.21 3.85 64.80
C GLY A 759 9.66 5.06 64.09
N ALA A 760 10.40 6.17 64.09
CA ALA A 760 10.01 7.35 63.36
C ALA A 760 9.97 7.04 61.85
N CYS A 761 8.96 7.56 61.18
CA CYS A 761 8.74 7.44 59.75
C CYS A 761 8.35 8.80 59.19
N SER A 762 9.23 9.41 58.41
CA SER A 762 8.98 10.67 57.71
C SER A 762 8.51 10.38 56.29
N ILE A 763 7.31 10.83 55.93
CA ILE A 763 6.68 10.55 54.63
C ILE A 763 6.44 11.86 53.87
N ALA A 764 6.81 11.89 52.59
CA ALA A 764 6.44 12.97 51.68
C ALA A 764 5.86 12.39 50.38
N SER A 765 4.77 12.99 49.90
CA SER A 765 4.16 12.65 48.61
C SER A 765 4.21 13.86 47.67
N ALA A 766 4.53 13.59 46.41
CA ALA A 766 4.45 14.50 45.28
C ALA A 766 3.49 13.90 44.26
N GLY A 767 2.19 14.19 44.40
CA GLY A 767 1.10 13.73 43.54
C GLY A 767 0.72 12.26 43.68
N HIS A 768 1.35 11.49 44.59
CA HIS A 768 1.17 10.04 44.65
C HIS A 768 0.13 9.61 45.70
N ALA A 769 -0.48 8.44 45.48
CA ALA A 769 -1.55 7.92 46.34
C ALA A 769 -1.06 7.61 47.77
N ALA A 770 -1.96 7.78 48.74
CA ALA A 770 -1.64 7.56 50.14
C ALA A 770 -1.52 6.04 50.47
N PRO A 771 -0.49 5.63 51.24
CA PRO A 771 -0.29 4.23 51.61
C PRO A 771 -1.40 3.68 52.50
N ILE A 772 -1.61 2.37 52.43
CA ILE A 772 -2.45 1.64 53.39
C ILE A 772 -1.55 1.10 54.50
N ALA A 773 -1.89 1.40 55.76
CA ALA A 773 -1.22 0.91 56.94
C ALA A 773 -2.08 -0.11 57.68
N LEU A 774 -1.42 -1.15 58.20
CA LEU A 774 -2.00 -2.17 59.05
C LEU A 774 -1.10 -2.34 60.27
N GLU A 775 -1.57 -1.80 61.39
CA GLU A 775 -0.89 -2.00 62.68
C GLU A 775 -1.05 -3.45 63.15
N PRO A 776 -0.09 -3.98 63.96
CA PRO A 776 -0.21 -5.31 64.54
C PRO A 776 -1.53 -5.50 65.29
N GLY A 777 -2.37 -6.44 64.83
CA GLY A 777 -3.69 -6.71 65.41
C GLY A 777 -4.78 -5.66 65.10
N GLY A 778 -4.46 -4.64 64.29
CA GLY A 778 -5.41 -3.62 63.85
C GLY A 778 -6.15 -3.98 62.56
N THR A 779 -6.96 -3.03 62.08
CA THR A 779 -7.59 -3.09 60.75
C THR A 779 -6.81 -2.23 59.76
N PRO A 780 -6.76 -2.60 58.47
CA PRO A 780 -6.09 -1.78 57.47
C PRO A 780 -6.82 -0.44 57.32
N HIS A 781 -6.06 0.63 57.22
CA HIS A 781 -6.58 1.98 57.00
C HIS A 781 -5.59 2.78 56.16
N ARG A 782 -6.09 3.78 55.43
CA ARG A 782 -5.23 4.65 54.63
C ARG A 782 -4.58 5.70 55.53
N LEU A 783 -3.29 5.95 55.34
CA LEU A 783 -2.59 7.05 56.02
C LEU A 783 -3.09 8.40 55.50
N THR A 784 -3.24 9.37 56.40
CA THR A 784 -3.60 10.74 56.02
C THR A 784 -2.31 11.51 55.75
N ILE A 785 -1.96 11.67 54.47
CA ILE A 785 -0.79 12.44 54.03
C ILE A 785 -1.19 13.53 53.02
N PRO A 786 -0.55 14.71 53.04
CA PRO A 786 -0.71 15.70 51.97
C PRO A 786 -0.08 15.17 50.68
N THR A 787 -0.86 15.10 49.60
CA THR A 787 -0.37 14.55 48.32
C THR A 787 0.38 15.56 47.48
N GLY A 788 0.08 16.86 47.56
CA GLY A 788 0.78 17.90 46.77
C GLY A 788 0.70 17.70 45.25
N PRO A 789 1.30 18.59 44.44
CA PRO A 789 1.45 18.39 43.00
C PRO A 789 2.58 17.39 42.67
N PRO A 790 2.55 16.75 41.48
CA PRO A 790 3.60 15.82 41.05
C PRO A 790 4.94 16.52 40.82
N LEU A 791 6.03 15.74 40.80
CA LEU A 791 7.37 16.21 40.44
C LEU A 791 7.36 16.85 39.05
N GLY A 792 8.15 17.90 38.88
CA GLY A 792 8.09 18.82 37.72
C GLY A 792 7.17 20.01 38.00
N MET A 793 6.20 19.86 38.90
CA MET A 793 5.26 20.89 39.34
C MET A 793 5.17 21.00 40.87
N ALA A 794 6.06 20.33 41.60
CA ALA A 794 5.99 20.22 43.06
C ALA A 794 6.17 21.58 43.73
N GLN A 795 5.39 21.84 44.78
CA GLN A 795 5.59 23.01 45.65
C GLN A 795 6.65 22.67 46.70
N LEU A 796 7.66 23.53 46.83
CA LEU A 796 8.80 23.32 47.72
C LEU A 796 8.84 24.39 48.84
N PRO A 797 9.20 24.02 50.08
CA PRO A 797 9.54 22.66 50.53
C PRO A 797 8.32 21.72 50.55
N ALA A 798 8.55 20.43 50.33
CA ALA A 798 7.49 19.43 50.36
C ALA A 798 6.93 19.28 51.78
N GLN A 799 5.63 19.02 51.91
CA GLN A 799 5.04 18.75 53.22
C GLN A 799 5.42 17.35 53.71
N ILE A 800 5.88 17.26 54.96
CA ILE A 800 6.27 16.01 55.61
C ILE A 800 5.17 15.58 56.57
N THR A 801 4.80 14.30 56.53
CA THR A 801 4.00 13.64 57.57
C THR A 801 4.92 12.79 58.43
N GLU A 802 4.97 13.10 59.72
CA GLU A 802 5.70 12.31 60.70
C GLU A 802 4.75 11.28 61.34
N ALA A 803 5.18 10.01 61.36
CA ALA A 803 4.46 8.92 62.01
C ALA A 803 5.41 8.08 62.85
N THR A 804 4.92 7.51 63.95
CA THR A 804 5.65 6.49 64.71
C THR A 804 5.00 5.13 64.46
N LEU A 805 5.70 4.26 63.75
CA LEU A 805 5.18 2.93 63.38
C LEU A 805 5.63 1.90 64.41
N ALA A 806 4.75 1.00 64.81
CA ALA A 806 5.10 -0.13 65.67
C ALA A 806 6.01 -1.14 64.93
N GLU A 807 6.59 -2.09 65.66
CA GLU A 807 7.22 -3.26 65.05
C GLU A 807 6.14 -4.20 64.49
N GLY A 808 6.31 -4.68 63.27
CA GLY A 808 5.36 -5.57 62.59
C GLY A 808 4.24 -4.83 61.84
N THR A 809 4.19 -3.50 61.87
CA THR A 809 3.30 -2.69 61.03
C THR A 809 3.53 -3.01 59.56
N VAL A 810 2.45 -3.28 58.84
CA VAL A 810 2.49 -3.54 57.39
C VAL A 810 2.07 -2.28 56.64
N LEU A 811 2.87 -1.84 55.67
CA LEU A 811 2.55 -0.75 54.76
C LEU A 811 2.39 -1.28 53.34
N LEU A 812 1.32 -0.89 52.65
CA LEU A 812 1.13 -1.14 51.23
C LEU A 812 1.18 0.19 50.47
N LEU A 813 2.13 0.28 49.54
CA LEU A 813 2.27 1.36 48.58
C LEU A 813 1.90 0.82 47.21
N TYR A 814 1.22 1.61 46.40
CA TYR A 814 0.70 1.17 45.11
C TYR A 814 0.59 2.33 44.11
N THR A 815 0.72 2.01 42.83
CA THR A 815 0.43 2.92 41.72
C THR A 815 -1.04 2.78 41.30
N ASP A 816 -1.55 3.75 40.56
CA ASP A 816 -2.96 3.85 40.18
C ASP A 816 -3.38 2.81 39.14
N GLY A 817 -2.47 2.28 38.32
CA GLY A 817 -2.77 1.17 37.41
C GLY A 817 -3.21 -0.12 38.11
N LEU A 818 -2.99 -0.23 39.44
CA LEU A 818 -3.57 -1.29 40.27
C LEU A 818 -5.10 -1.16 40.40
N LEU A 819 -5.64 0.05 40.32
CA LEU A 819 -7.04 0.41 40.55
C LEU A 819 -7.89 0.57 39.27
N GLY A 820 -7.26 0.73 38.10
CA GLY A 820 -7.94 0.75 36.77
C GLY A 820 -8.58 2.09 36.37
N SER A 821 -9.02 2.21 35.10
CA SER A 821 -9.42 3.48 34.45
C SER A 821 -10.80 4.04 34.88
N HIS A 822 -11.47 3.42 35.86
CA HIS A 822 -12.74 3.91 36.41
C HIS A 822 -12.50 4.28 37.87
N ALA A 823 -12.19 5.56 38.11
CA ALA A 823 -12.19 6.26 39.39
C ALA A 823 -12.00 5.39 40.66
N PRO A 824 -10.83 5.43 41.30
CA PRO A 824 -10.42 4.48 42.32
C PRO A 824 -11.19 4.70 43.62
N ASP A 825 -12.02 3.74 44.03
CA ASP A 825 -12.26 3.60 45.47
C ASP A 825 -11.05 2.84 46.04
N SER A 826 -10.09 3.58 46.60
CA SER A 826 -9.04 3.00 47.46
C SER A 826 -9.61 2.14 48.60
N ASP A 827 -10.90 2.30 48.86
CA ASP A 827 -11.70 1.51 49.78
C ASP A 827 -11.79 0.04 49.33
N GLU A 828 -11.82 -0.25 48.02
CA GLU A 828 -11.80 -1.63 47.50
C GLU A 828 -10.47 -2.34 47.84
N LEU A 829 -9.34 -1.65 47.64
CA LEU A 829 -8.03 -2.15 48.06
C LEU A 829 -7.98 -2.40 49.57
N THR A 830 -8.51 -1.46 50.35
CA THR A 830 -8.55 -1.58 51.82
C THR A 830 -9.43 -2.75 52.26
N GLU A 831 -10.57 -2.97 51.60
CA GLU A 831 -11.48 -4.08 51.83
C GLU A 831 -10.86 -5.43 51.47
N VAL A 832 -10.16 -5.54 50.33
CA VAL A 832 -9.42 -6.74 49.92
C VAL A 832 -8.35 -7.09 50.96
N VAL A 833 -7.59 -6.09 51.42
CA VAL A 833 -6.60 -6.30 52.48
C VAL A 833 -7.29 -6.71 53.80
N ALA A 834 -8.42 -6.12 54.15
CA ALA A 834 -9.19 -6.48 55.35
C ALA A 834 -9.73 -7.92 55.28
N GLN A 835 -10.18 -8.35 54.11
CA GLN A 835 -10.65 -9.72 53.88
C GLN A 835 -9.49 -10.71 53.99
N PHE A 836 -8.34 -10.39 53.40
CA PHE A 836 -7.15 -11.22 53.51
C PHE A 836 -6.71 -11.38 54.96
N THR A 837 -6.59 -10.28 55.71
CA THR A 837 -6.16 -10.31 57.12
C THR A 837 -7.17 -11.02 58.02
N GLY A 838 -8.47 -10.96 57.70
CA GLY A 838 -9.51 -11.73 58.37
C GLY A 838 -9.37 -13.25 58.21
N THR A 839 -8.80 -13.72 57.10
CA THR A 839 -8.52 -15.16 56.87
C THR A 839 -7.11 -15.58 57.31
N ARG A 840 -6.16 -14.64 57.27
CA ARG A 840 -4.74 -14.84 57.59
C ARG A 840 -4.25 -13.66 58.43
N PRO A 841 -4.27 -13.77 59.76
CA PRO A 841 -3.81 -12.70 60.64
C PRO A 841 -2.39 -12.25 60.27
N ALA A 842 -2.11 -10.96 60.44
CA ALA A 842 -0.77 -10.42 60.26
C ALA A 842 0.22 -11.10 61.22
N PRO A 843 1.47 -11.35 60.78
CA PRO A 843 2.50 -11.91 61.64
C PRO A 843 2.74 -11.03 62.87
N ALA A 844 3.06 -11.65 64.01
CA ALA A 844 3.38 -10.91 65.22
C ALA A 844 4.73 -10.18 65.09
N ALA A 845 4.97 -9.17 65.94
CA ALA A 845 6.26 -8.49 66.03
C ALA A 845 7.40 -9.50 66.20
N GLY A 846 8.47 -9.35 65.42
CA GLY A 846 9.63 -10.26 65.39
C GLY A 846 9.45 -11.55 64.58
N GLU A 847 8.26 -11.87 64.06
CA GLU A 847 8.06 -13.05 63.21
C GLU A 847 8.47 -12.81 61.73
N PRO A 848 8.93 -13.83 60.99
CA PRO A 848 9.30 -13.68 59.58
C PRO A 848 8.10 -13.36 58.67
N ALA A 849 7.88 -12.08 58.36
CA ALA A 849 6.74 -11.64 57.56
C ALA A 849 6.83 -11.95 56.05
N GLY A 850 8.00 -12.35 55.54
CA GLY A 850 8.25 -12.44 54.09
C GLY A 850 7.25 -13.30 53.31
N ARG A 851 6.98 -14.53 53.77
CA ARG A 851 6.00 -15.42 53.09
C ARG A 851 4.57 -14.88 53.17
N TRP A 852 4.23 -14.23 54.28
CA TRP A 852 2.93 -13.64 54.47
C TRP A 852 2.72 -12.44 53.54
N LEU A 853 3.73 -11.56 53.41
CA LEU A 853 3.73 -10.44 52.46
C LEU A 853 3.61 -10.92 51.01
N THR A 854 4.33 -12.00 50.64
CA THR A 854 4.19 -12.62 49.32
C THR A 854 2.75 -13.06 49.04
N ALA A 855 2.13 -13.76 49.99
CA ALA A 855 0.74 -14.20 49.86
C ALA A 855 -0.26 -13.03 49.80
N LEU A 856 0.00 -11.94 50.55
CA LEU A 856 -0.79 -10.71 50.49
C LEU A 856 -0.70 -10.08 49.10
N CYS A 857 0.51 -9.86 48.58
CA CYS A 857 0.71 -9.30 47.25
C CYS A 857 0.04 -10.15 46.16
N GLU A 858 0.18 -11.48 46.21
CA GLU A 858 -0.46 -12.40 45.27
C GLU A 858 -1.99 -12.37 45.36
N THR A 859 -2.54 -12.22 46.57
CA THR A 859 -3.99 -12.12 46.75
C THR A 859 -4.52 -10.80 46.20
N VAL A 860 -3.88 -9.67 46.54
CA VAL A 860 -4.29 -8.34 46.06
C VAL A 860 -4.19 -8.26 44.54
N THR A 861 -3.07 -8.70 43.96
CA THR A 861 -2.88 -8.67 42.50
C THR A 861 -3.73 -9.69 41.74
N GLY A 862 -4.13 -10.80 42.38
CA GLY A 862 -4.98 -11.83 41.81
C GLY A 862 -6.49 -11.56 41.93
N GLN A 863 -6.94 -10.87 42.98
CA GLN A 863 -8.35 -10.52 43.20
C GLN A 863 -8.75 -9.23 42.48
N LEU A 864 -7.82 -8.29 42.29
CA LEU A 864 -8.03 -7.14 41.42
C LEU A 864 -7.90 -7.61 39.97
N PRO A 865 -9.00 -7.62 39.18
CA PRO A 865 -9.07 -8.41 37.97
C PRO A 865 -7.96 -8.03 36.97
N PRO A 866 -7.47 -9.01 36.17
CA PRO A 866 -6.79 -8.71 34.93
C PRO A 866 -7.80 -7.96 34.06
N ASP A 867 -7.68 -6.63 33.97
CA ASP A 867 -8.42 -5.87 32.99
C ASP A 867 -7.64 -5.96 31.68
N PRO A 868 -8.12 -6.71 30.67
CA PRO A 868 -7.50 -6.74 29.35
C PRO A 868 -7.55 -5.38 28.63
N ARG A 869 -8.17 -4.36 29.25
CA ARG A 869 -8.13 -2.95 28.83
C ARG A 869 -7.24 -2.08 29.72
N ARG A 870 -6.45 -2.66 30.62
CA ARG A 870 -5.53 -1.91 31.50
C ARG A 870 -4.55 -1.13 30.62
N GLN A 871 -4.65 0.19 30.70
CA GLN A 871 -3.85 1.13 29.89
C GLN A 871 -2.55 1.54 30.59
N ASP A 872 -2.28 1.05 31.80
CA ASP A 872 -1.10 1.46 32.57
C ASP A 872 -0.50 0.33 33.40
N ASP A 873 0.78 0.43 33.70
CA ASP A 873 1.50 -0.54 34.53
C ASP A 873 0.99 -0.47 35.98
N ALA A 874 1.24 -1.51 36.76
CA ALA A 874 0.79 -1.59 38.14
C ALA A 874 1.88 -2.13 39.05
N VAL A 875 2.16 -1.38 40.11
CA VAL A 875 3.08 -1.74 41.18
C VAL A 875 2.32 -1.86 42.49
N LEU A 876 2.63 -2.95 43.20
CA LEU A 876 2.28 -3.11 44.60
C LEU A 876 3.54 -3.42 45.39
N LEU A 877 3.89 -2.54 46.33
CA LEU A 877 5.00 -2.69 47.27
C LEU A 877 4.45 -2.87 48.68
N ALA A 878 4.60 -4.07 49.22
CA ALA A 878 4.22 -4.40 50.60
C ALA A 878 5.46 -4.47 51.49
N LEU A 879 5.40 -3.79 52.62
CA LEU A 879 6.48 -3.64 53.58
C LEU A 879 6.01 -4.12 54.95
N SER A 880 6.91 -4.69 55.75
CA SER A 880 6.69 -4.94 57.18
C SER A 880 7.84 -4.32 57.97
N THR A 881 7.51 -3.53 58.99
CA THR A 881 8.46 -2.84 59.85
C THR A 881 9.15 -3.78 60.83
N GLY A 882 10.46 -3.66 60.95
CA GLY A 882 11.28 -4.26 62.00
C GLY A 882 11.84 -3.20 62.93
N ARG A 883 12.36 -3.62 64.08
CA ARG A 883 13.08 -2.76 65.03
C ARG A 883 14.49 -3.30 65.26
N VAL A 884 15.42 -2.41 65.57
CA VAL A 884 16.71 -2.84 66.13
C VAL A 884 16.44 -3.34 67.56
N PRO A 885 16.74 -4.60 67.88
CA PRO A 885 16.55 -5.12 69.23
C PRO A 885 17.34 -4.29 70.26
N ALA A 886 16.73 -4.02 71.42
CA ALA A 886 17.36 -3.20 72.45
C ALA A 886 18.68 -3.79 72.98
N ASP A 887 18.84 -5.11 72.93
CA ASP A 887 20.08 -5.82 73.28
C ASP A 887 21.18 -5.69 72.22
N ARG A 888 20.89 -5.09 71.05
CA ARG A 888 21.84 -4.79 69.97
C ARG A 888 22.08 -3.30 69.76
N MET A 889 21.63 -2.47 70.69
CA MET A 889 21.82 -1.03 70.69
C MET A 889 22.37 -0.58 72.04
N ALA A 890 23.37 0.29 72.01
CA ALA A 890 23.87 0.95 73.22
C ALA A 890 24.09 2.44 72.94
N SER A 891 23.67 3.31 73.86
CA SER A 891 23.75 4.76 73.70
C SER A 891 24.16 5.40 75.01
N TRP A 892 25.10 6.35 74.96
CA TRP A 892 25.61 7.06 76.13
C TRP A 892 25.74 8.55 75.83
N ASP A 893 25.25 9.38 76.75
CA ASP A 893 25.50 10.83 76.74
C ASP A 893 26.72 11.12 77.61
N LEU A 894 27.78 11.62 76.98
CA LEU A 894 29.05 11.93 77.61
C LEU A 894 29.19 13.45 77.74
N PRO A 895 29.85 13.96 78.80
CA PRO A 895 30.17 15.37 78.89
C PRO A 895 30.92 15.85 77.63
N TRP A 896 30.66 17.06 77.15
CA TRP A 896 31.46 17.68 76.09
C TRP A 896 32.81 18.14 76.68
N ALA A 897 33.74 17.20 76.85
CA ALA A 897 35.04 17.40 77.47
C ALA A 897 36.11 16.45 76.88
N PRO A 898 37.41 16.82 76.87
CA PRO A 898 38.47 16.00 76.27
C PRO A 898 38.57 14.57 76.84
N GLU A 899 38.24 14.39 78.11
CA GLU A 899 38.27 13.10 78.82
C GLU A 899 37.25 12.11 78.27
N SER A 900 36.20 12.59 77.59
CA SER A 900 35.12 11.75 77.05
C SER A 900 35.58 10.79 75.97
N ALA A 901 36.65 11.09 75.24
CA ALA A 901 37.23 10.14 74.27
C ALA A 901 37.81 8.90 74.97
N GLY A 902 38.42 9.07 76.15
CA GLY A 902 38.89 7.94 76.97
C GLY A 902 37.73 7.11 77.49
N ARG A 903 36.74 7.78 78.08
CA ARG A 903 35.56 7.11 78.65
C ARG A 903 34.75 6.35 77.59
N ALA A 904 34.59 6.93 76.41
CA ALA A 904 33.90 6.30 75.29
C ALA A 904 34.57 4.99 74.83
N ARG A 905 35.90 4.94 74.81
CA ARG A 905 36.64 3.71 74.45
C ARG A 905 36.39 2.59 75.45
N GLU A 906 36.39 2.89 76.75
CA GLU A 906 36.09 1.91 77.80
C GLU A 906 34.68 1.35 77.62
N LEU A 907 33.68 2.23 77.50
CA LEU A 907 32.28 1.84 77.32
C LEU A 907 32.06 1.03 76.04
N ALA A 908 32.67 1.45 74.92
CA ALA A 908 32.57 0.74 73.66
C ALA A 908 33.26 -0.63 73.72
N SER A 909 34.44 -0.74 74.32
CA SER A 909 35.15 -2.01 74.46
C SER A 909 34.39 -3.00 75.34
N GLU A 910 33.81 -2.54 76.45
CA GLU A 910 32.97 -3.36 77.33
C GLU A 910 31.73 -3.86 76.59
N GLN A 911 31.06 -2.99 75.84
CA GLN A 911 29.86 -3.35 75.07
C GLN A 911 30.18 -4.32 73.93
N LEU A 912 31.28 -4.11 73.20
CA LEU A 912 31.70 -5.02 72.12
C LEU A 912 32.07 -6.40 72.66
N ALA A 913 32.69 -6.48 73.84
CA ALA A 913 32.92 -7.75 74.51
C ALA A 913 31.59 -8.43 74.88
N ALA A 914 30.61 -7.68 75.39
CA ALA A 914 29.28 -8.20 75.72
C ALA A 914 28.52 -8.72 74.47
N TRP A 915 28.70 -8.09 73.30
CA TRP A 915 28.14 -8.54 72.02
C TRP A 915 28.95 -9.64 71.33
N GLY A 916 30.09 -10.06 71.90
CA GLY A 916 30.97 -11.06 71.27
C GLY A 916 31.77 -10.53 70.08
N LEU A 917 31.88 -9.21 69.94
CA LEU A 917 32.58 -8.49 68.87
C LEU A 917 33.96 -7.97 69.32
N ALA A 918 34.63 -8.69 70.23
CA ALA A 918 35.93 -8.29 70.77
C ALA A 918 37.00 -8.12 69.68
N ASP A 919 36.90 -8.86 68.57
CA ASP A 919 37.80 -8.77 67.42
C ASP A 919 37.74 -7.38 66.72
N LEU A 920 36.62 -6.65 66.85
CA LEU A 920 36.45 -5.30 66.30
C LEU A 920 36.86 -4.19 67.29
N ALA A 921 37.14 -4.53 68.56
CA ALA A 921 37.31 -3.54 69.63
C ALA A 921 38.46 -2.56 69.37
N GLU A 922 39.61 -3.03 68.87
CA GLU A 922 40.78 -2.18 68.60
C GLU A 922 40.45 -1.10 67.55
N VAL A 923 39.85 -1.50 66.43
CA VAL A 923 39.49 -0.58 65.34
C VAL A 923 38.34 0.35 65.73
N ALA A 924 37.28 -0.20 66.35
CA ALA A 924 36.11 0.57 66.75
C ALA A 924 36.46 1.63 67.79
N THR A 925 37.24 1.29 68.81
CA THR A 925 37.64 2.24 69.85
C THR A 925 38.55 3.35 69.31
N LEU A 926 39.42 3.06 68.35
CA LEU A 926 40.21 4.08 67.67
C LEU A 926 39.31 5.05 66.88
N ILE A 927 38.38 4.54 66.07
CA ILE A 927 37.42 5.35 65.32
C ILE A 927 36.60 6.23 66.28
N ILE A 928 36.03 5.65 67.33
CA ILE A 928 35.23 6.37 68.33
C ILE A 928 36.07 7.48 69.00
N SER A 929 37.32 7.20 69.33
CA SER A 929 38.23 8.18 69.92
C SER A 929 38.52 9.35 68.98
N GLU A 930 38.75 9.07 67.69
CA GLU A 930 38.97 10.11 66.68
C GLU A 930 37.70 10.95 66.44
N LEU A 931 36.53 10.31 66.37
CA LEU A 931 35.25 11.00 66.18
C LEU A 931 34.92 11.92 67.35
N ILE A 932 34.96 11.40 68.59
CA ILE A 932 34.69 12.21 69.79
C ILE A 932 35.75 13.28 69.99
N GLY A 933 37.02 12.96 69.75
CA GLY A 933 38.11 13.93 69.80
C GLY A 933 37.92 15.09 68.83
N ASN A 934 37.44 14.81 67.61
CA ASN A 934 37.11 15.86 66.63
C ASN A 934 35.89 16.67 67.06
N THR A 935 34.83 16.04 67.56
CA THR A 935 33.65 16.71 68.08
C THR A 935 33.98 17.68 69.21
N VAL A 936 34.78 17.26 70.19
CA VAL A 936 35.16 18.12 71.33
C VAL A 936 36.02 19.32 70.88
N ARG A 937 36.87 19.15 69.86
CA ARG A 937 37.76 20.22 69.38
C ARG A 937 37.13 21.19 68.39
N HIS A 938 36.16 20.73 67.61
CA HIS A 938 35.71 21.42 66.41
C HIS A 938 34.19 21.62 66.32
N ALA A 939 33.41 21.07 67.25
CA ALA A 939 31.95 21.20 67.29
C ALA A 939 31.48 21.81 68.62
N VAL A 940 30.17 22.03 68.73
CA VAL A 940 29.48 22.45 69.97
C VAL A 940 28.76 21.25 70.57
N GLY A 941 28.67 21.19 71.90
CA GLY A 941 27.92 20.14 72.59
C GLY A 941 26.41 20.22 72.30
N LEU A 942 25.73 19.08 72.36
CA LEU A 942 24.27 19.02 72.35
C LEU A 942 23.72 19.61 73.65
N VAL A 943 22.60 20.32 73.54
CA VAL A 943 21.81 20.70 74.72
C VAL A 943 21.16 19.42 75.27
N PRO A 944 21.36 19.07 76.56
CA PRO A 944 20.68 17.93 77.16
C PRO A 944 19.18 18.15 77.09
N GLU A 945 18.41 17.15 76.66
CA GLU A 945 16.96 17.22 76.83
C GLU A 945 16.65 17.29 78.32
N PRO A 946 15.72 18.18 78.77
CA PRO A 946 15.34 18.23 80.17
C PRO A 946 14.83 16.85 80.59
N SER A 947 15.39 16.34 81.70
CA SER A 947 14.91 15.10 82.30
C SER A 947 13.40 15.23 82.56
N PRO A 948 12.58 14.20 82.29
CA PRO A 948 11.14 14.24 82.57
C PRO A 948 10.80 14.48 84.06
N ALA A 949 11.79 14.59 84.94
CA ALA A 949 11.65 14.96 86.34
C ALA A 949 11.57 16.48 86.59
N ASP A 950 11.94 17.35 85.63
CA ASP A 950 12.07 18.79 85.86
C ASP A 950 10.93 19.64 85.24
N SER A 951 9.91 19.01 84.64
CA SER A 951 8.80 19.71 83.95
C SER A 951 7.52 19.89 84.78
N GLU A 952 7.62 19.88 86.11
CA GLU A 952 6.56 20.39 86.99
C GLU A 952 7.03 21.70 87.63
N VAL A 953 6.65 22.84 87.03
CA VAL A 953 6.30 24.13 87.67
C VAL A 953 6.39 25.24 86.62
N GLU A 954 5.23 25.63 86.07
CA GLU A 954 4.77 27.01 85.80
C GLU A 954 3.72 27.04 84.67
N SER A 955 2.46 26.78 85.04
CA SER A 955 1.30 27.18 84.24
C SER A 955 0.85 28.57 84.68
N GLY A 956 1.18 29.59 83.89
CA GLY A 956 0.72 30.95 84.06
C GLY A 956 0.52 31.64 82.71
N ALA A 957 -0.59 31.31 82.02
CA ALA A 957 -1.04 32.09 80.87
C ALA A 957 -1.51 33.48 81.31
N PRO A 958 -1.46 34.48 80.42
CA PRO A 958 -2.74 34.98 79.95
C PRO A 958 -2.81 35.22 78.43
N ALA A 959 -4.06 35.19 77.97
CA ALA A 959 -4.55 35.46 76.63
C ALA A 959 -4.40 36.93 76.20
N GLY A 960 -4.51 37.18 74.89
CA GLY A 960 -4.71 38.51 74.32
C GLY A 960 -4.69 38.48 72.79
N ASP A 961 -5.88 38.57 72.21
CA ASP A 961 -6.18 38.83 70.80
C ASP A 961 -5.58 40.17 70.33
N ASP A 962 -5.22 40.29 69.04
CA ASP A 962 -5.87 41.24 68.11
C ASP A 962 -5.17 41.33 66.73
N GLU A 963 -6.02 41.51 65.73
CA GLU A 963 -5.79 41.70 64.30
C GLU A 963 -5.03 43.00 63.96
N ALA A 964 -4.26 42.99 62.85
CA ALA A 964 -4.17 44.14 61.96
C ALA A 964 -3.62 43.74 60.58
N GLU A 965 -4.43 44.02 59.56
CA GLU A 965 -4.17 43.85 58.14
C GLU A 965 -3.81 45.21 57.48
N VAL A 966 -3.12 45.12 56.35
CA VAL A 966 -2.99 46.08 55.22
C VAL A 966 -1.89 47.15 55.22
N GLY A 967 -1.09 47.11 54.14
CA GLY A 967 -0.33 48.27 53.63
C GLY A 967 0.58 47.97 52.43
N LEU A 968 0.00 47.76 51.24
CA LEU A 968 0.70 47.66 49.94
C LEU A 968 0.85 49.06 49.28
N GLY A 969 2.02 49.31 48.67
CA GLY A 969 2.30 50.41 47.72
C GLY A 969 3.81 50.68 47.56
N ASP A 970 4.53 50.10 46.59
CA ASP A 970 4.86 50.62 45.24
C ASP A 970 5.77 51.89 45.30
N LEU A 971 6.96 52.07 44.70
CA LEU A 971 7.70 51.55 43.55
C LEU A 971 9.22 51.84 43.74
N GLY A 972 10.11 51.05 43.13
CA GLY A 972 11.52 51.44 42.99
C GLY A 972 12.45 50.36 42.45
N LEU A 973 12.26 49.94 41.20
CA LEU A 973 13.26 49.18 40.44
C LEU A 973 14.44 50.10 40.11
N GLU A 974 15.59 49.88 40.74
CA GLU A 974 16.93 50.03 40.17
C GLU A 974 17.99 49.59 41.19
N GLY A 975 18.82 48.58 40.84
CA GLY A 975 20.12 48.36 41.49
C GLY A 975 20.35 46.98 42.13
N GLY A 976 20.94 46.07 41.34
CA GLY A 976 21.98 45.13 41.79
C GLY A 976 21.68 44.20 42.97
N LEU A 977 21.32 42.94 42.65
CA LEU A 977 21.55 41.79 43.53
C LEU A 977 23.07 41.64 43.79
N GLY A 978 23.56 42.35 44.79
CA GLY A 978 24.82 42.05 45.44
C GLY A 978 24.66 40.78 46.26
N LEU A 979 25.18 39.67 45.72
CA LEU A 979 25.56 38.50 46.50
C LEU A 979 26.43 38.97 47.69
N HIS A 980 25.87 38.99 48.90
CA HIS A 980 26.66 38.87 50.11
C HIS A 980 27.02 37.39 50.30
N LEU A 981 27.89 36.89 49.42
CA LEU A 981 28.83 35.83 49.78
C LEU A 981 29.77 36.43 50.83
N GLY A 982 29.42 36.26 52.10
CA GLY A 982 30.35 36.45 53.21
C GLY A 982 31.41 35.35 53.17
N LEU A 983 32.35 35.45 52.22
CA LEU A 983 33.66 34.82 52.32
C LEU A 983 34.44 35.57 53.41
N GLY A 984 34.13 35.25 54.67
CA GLY A 984 34.98 35.55 55.80
C GLY A 984 36.15 34.58 55.82
N LEU A 985 37.21 34.89 55.07
CA LEU A 985 38.56 34.52 55.47
C LEU A 985 38.94 35.45 56.62
N ASP A 986 38.62 35.10 57.86
CA ASP A 986 39.47 35.45 59.00
C ASP A 986 39.01 34.75 60.29
N GLN A 987 39.98 34.08 60.90
CA GLN A 987 40.12 33.73 62.32
C GLN A 987 39.03 32.84 62.94
N GLY A 988 39.41 31.59 63.22
CA GLY A 988 38.65 30.71 64.10
C GLY A 988 38.47 31.35 65.48
N PRO A 989 37.34 31.10 66.17
CA PRO A 989 37.18 31.57 67.52
C PRO A 989 38.20 30.81 68.38
N GLU A 990 39.15 31.54 68.97
CA GLU A 990 39.91 31.06 70.10
C GLU A 990 38.92 30.59 71.16
N ALA A 991 38.94 29.29 71.43
CA ALA A 991 38.24 28.67 72.54
C ALA A 991 38.83 29.22 73.85
N ASN A 992 38.26 30.31 74.35
CA ASN A 992 38.49 30.81 75.69
C ASN A 992 37.17 30.79 76.48
N GLY A 993 36.98 29.69 77.21
CA GLY A 993 36.44 29.70 78.57
C GLY A 993 34.98 30.08 78.79
N THR A 994 34.08 29.10 78.69
CA THR A 994 33.24 28.62 79.80
C THR A 994 33.00 27.13 79.60
N GLY A 995 33.45 26.30 80.55
CA GLY A 995 33.10 24.88 80.54
C GLY A 995 31.66 24.65 80.95
N GLY A 996 31.02 23.64 80.36
CA GLY A 996 30.20 22.73 81.18
C GLY A 996 28.73 22.46 80.83
N GLU A 997 28.14 22.94 79.74
CA GLU A 997 26.69 22.70 79.48
C GLU A 997 26.39 22.06 78.12
N GLY A 998 27.19 21.10 77.68
CA GLY A 998 26.90 20.32 76.48
C GLY A 998 27.25 18.84 76.62
N VAL A 999 26.54 17.98 75.89
CA VAL A 999 26.82 16.54 75.82
C VAL A 999 27.23 16.12 74.40
N VAL A 1000 28.03 15.06 74.31
CA VAL A 1000 28.31 14.32 73.07
C VAL A 1000 27.68 12.95 73.23
N ARG A 1001 26.83 12.56 72.28
CA ARG A 1001 26.15 11.25 72.34
C ARG A 1001 26.89 10.24 71.49
N LEU A 1002 27.33 9.14 72.10
CA LEU A 1002 27.85 7.96 71.40
C LEU A 1002 26.74 6.91 71.32
N ARG A 1003 26.49 6.38 70.12
CA ARG A 1003 25.61 5.24 69.91
C ARG A 1003 26.33 4.15 69.11
N LEU A 1004 26.14 2.91 69.55
CA LEU A 1004 26.59 1.71 68.86
C LEU A 1004 25.38 0.88 68.44
N LEU A 1005 25.39 0.38 67.21
CA LEU A 1005 24.35 -0.47 66.65
C LEU A 1005 24.97 -1.75 66.08
N HIS A 1006 24.46 -2.90 66.50
CA HIS A 1006 24.81 -4.20 65.94
C HIS A 1006 23.72 -4.69 64.98
N ILE A 1007 23.91 -4.41 63.69
CA ILE A 1007 22.90 -4.64 62.64
C ILE A 1007 23.55 -5.27 61.41
N GLU A 1008 22.86 -6.22 60.76
CA GLU A 1008 23.27 -6.79 59.46
C GLU A 1008 24.73 -7.27 59.41
N GLN A 1009 25.19 -7.98 60.45
CA GLN A 1009 26.59 -8.45 60.58
C GLN A 1009 27.64 -7.31 60.53
N SER A 1010 27.25 -6.14 61.03
CA SER A 1010 28.10 -4.96 61.06
C SER A 1010 27.88 -4.17 62.35
N LEU A 1011 28.93 -3.48 62.76
CA LEU A 1011 28.88 -2.50 63.84
C LEU A 1011 28.81 -1.10 63.23
N VAL A 1012 27.79 -0.33 63.59
CA VAL A 1012 27.72 1.11 63.26
C VAL A 1012 28.02 1.90 64.52
N CYS A 1013 29.03 2.76 64.45
CA CYS A 1013 29.38 3.73 65.46
C CYS A 1013 28.84 5.10 65.04
N GLU A 1014 28.04 5.74 65.88
CA GLU A 1014 27.44 7.05 65.64
C GLU A 1014 27.83 8.02 66.76
N VAL A 1015 28.33 9.20 66.40
CA VAL A 1015 28.70 10.26 67.34
C VAL A 1015 27.92 11.52 66.98
N TYR A 1016 27.09 12.01 67.90
CA TYR A 1016 26.24 13.16 67.70
C TYR A 1016 26.79 14.39 68.42
N ASP A 1017 26.68 15.54 67.76
CA ASP A 1017 27.04 16.86 68.28
C ASP A 1017 26.06 17.94 67.82
N GLY A 1018 26.10 19.12 68.46
CA GLY A 1018 25.19 20.22 68.19
C GLY A 1018 25.58 21.11 67.00
N SER A 1019 26.60 20.75 66.21
CA SER A 1019 27.12 21.59 65.14
C SER A 1019 26.61 21.18 63.77
N GLN A 1020 26.07 22.14 63.00
CA GLN A 1020 25.71 21.96 61.58
C GLN A 1020 26.91 22.07 60.63
N ALA A 1021 28.13 22.27 61.12
CA ALA A 1021 29.31 22.43 60.28
C ALA A 1021 29.73 21.09 59.62
N THR A 1022 29.86 21.07 58.30
CA THR A 1022 30.31 19.88 57.55
C THR A 1022 31.75 19.50 57.92
N PRO A 1023 32.02 18.25 58.33
CA PRO A 1023 33.39 17.80 58.59
C PRO A 1023 34.22 17.76 57.29
N ARG A 1024 35.47 18.22 57.37
CA ARG A 1024 36.40 18.23 56.23
C ARG A 1024 37.60 17.33 56.52
N VAL A 1025 37.81 16.33 55.66
CA VAL A 1025 39.04 15.54 55.66
C VAL A 1025 40.19 16.48 55.29
N ARG A 1026 41.26 16.48 56.10
CA ARG A 1026 42.51 17.17 55.78
C ARG A 1026 43.50 16.16 55.22
N HIS A 1027 44.46 16.64 54.43
CA HIS A 1027 45.64 15.88 53.98
C HIS A 1027 46.87 16.38 54.72
N PRO A 1028 47.05 15.97 55.99
CA PRO A 1028 48.18 16.40 56.81
C PRO A 1028 49.51 15.89 56.24
N LEU A 1029 50.55 16.71 56.35
CA LEU A 1029 51.94 16.33 56.04
C LEU A 1029 52.50 15.40 57.12
N LEU A 1030 53.66 14.77 56.85
CA LEU A 1030 54.28 13.80 57.77
C LEU A 1030 54.59 14.37 59.16
N ASP A 1031 54.74 15.69 59.26
CA ASP A 1031 55.06 16.48 60.45
C ASP A 1031 53.84 17.12 61.13
N ASP A 1032 52.64 17.02 60.55
CA ASP A 1032 51.43 17.57 61.15
C ASP A 1032 50.96 16.72 62.35
N GLU A 1033 50.89 17.34 63.52
CA GLU A 1033 50.40 16.69 64.75
C GLU A 1033 48.88 16.49 64.76
N PHE A 1034 48.12 17.25 63.96
CA PHE A 1034 46.65 17.24 63.92
C PHE A 1034 46.10 17.05 62.49
N GLY A 1035 44.81 16.70 62.37
CA GLY A 1035 44.13 16.61 61.07
C GLY A 1035 44.07 15.24 60.41
N ARG A 1036 44.58 14.19 61.06
CA ARG A 1036 44.56 12.78 60.58
C ARG A 1036 43.29 12.01 60.92
N GLY A 1037 42.50 12.46 61.89
CA GLY A 1037 41.42 11.65 62.47
C GLY A 1037 40.38 11.15 61.47
N LEU A 1038 39.79 12.03 60.66
CA LEU A 1038 38.82 11.60 59.63
C LEU A 1038 39.46 10.76 58.51
N GLN A 1039 40.75 10.94 58.24
CA GLN A 1039 41.48 10.09 57.29
C GLN A 1039 41.65 8.67 57.85
N LEU A 1040 41.93 8.53 59.14
CA LEU A 1040 41.97 7.23 59.82
C LEU A 1040 40.60 6.56 59.82
N VAL A 1041 39.54 7.29 60.16
CA VAL A 1041 38.16 6.79 60.08
C VAL A 1041 37.85 6.28 58.66
N ALA A 1042 38.22 7.04 57.63
CA ALA A 1042 38.00 6.66 56.23
C ALA A 1042 38.79 5.42 55.81
N MET A 1043 40.00 5.21 56.32
CA MET A 1043 40.83 4.04 55.98
C MET A 1043 40.40 2.77 56.73
N MET A 1044 39.80 2.92 57.92
CA MET A 1044 39.53 1.80 58.83
C MET A 1044 38.06 1.37 58.86
N SER A 1045 37.15 2.18 58.33
CA SER A 1045 35.73 1.84 58.19
C SER A 1045 35.40 1.41 56.77
N GLY A 1046 34.41 0.50 56.62
CA GLY A 1046 33.91 0.11 55.30
C GLY A 1046 33.10 1.24 54.64
N ARG A 1047 32.36 2.01 55.45
CA ARG A 1047 31.69 3.25 55.06
C ARG A 1047 31.64 4.20 56.25
N TRP A 1048 31.68 5.50 55.99
CA TRP A 1048 31.43 6.53 56.99
C TRP A 1048 30.75 7.73 56.32
N GLY A 1049 30.12 8.58 57.12
CA GLY A 1049 29.42 9.74 56.60
C GLY A 1049 28.98 10.70 57.68
N THR A 1050 28.22 11.70 57.27
CA THR A 1050 27.60 12.69 58.16
C THR A 1050 26.12 12.76 57.85
N ARG A 1051 25.31 12.74 58.89
CA ARG A 1051 23.87 12.91 58.85
C ARG A 1051 23.52 14.17 59.61
N TYR A 1052 22.74 15.05 59.02
CA TYR A 1052 22.26 16.25 59.72
C TYR A 1052 20.96 15.93 60.46
N THR A 1053 20.82 16.50 61.65
CA THR A 1053 19.59 16.47 62.45
C THR A 1053 19.12 17.90 62.65
N GLU A 1054 17.88 18.11 63.11
CA GLU A 1054 17.38 19.47 63.36
C GLU A 1054 18.31 20.27 64.29
N ASN A 1055 18.84 19.61 65.32
CA ASN A 1055 19.62 20.23 66.39
C ASN A 1055 21.14 19.99 66.28
N GLY A 1056 21.64 19.51 65.15
CA GLY A 1056 23.07 19.27 64.95
C GLY A 1056 23.38 18.25 63.87
N LYS A 1057 24.34 17.36 64.14
CA LYS A 1057 24.71 16.29 63.21
C LYS A 1057 25.15 15.03 63.93
N CYS A 1058 25.17 13.94 63.18
CA CYS A 1058 25.74 12.65 63.53
C CYS A 1058 26.85 12.32 62.53
N ILE A 1059 28.06 12.04 63.02
CA ILE A 1059 29.12 11.43 62.23
C ILE A 1059 29.11 9.93 62.54
N TRP A 1060 29.02 9.11 61.49
CA TRP A 1060 28.87 7.67 61.64
C TRP A 1060 29.94 6.90 60.86
N ALA A 1061 30.29 5.73 61.34
CA ALA A 1061 31.23 4.80 60.70
C ALA A 1061 30.73 3.35 60.85
N ARG A 1062 30.82 2.57 59.78
CA ARG A 1062 30.40 1.17 59.70
C ARG A 1062 31.62 0.26 59.60
N LEU A 1063 31.68 -0.74 60.48
CA LEU A 1063 32.67 -1.80 60.52
C LEU A 1063 31.99 -3.13 60.19
N GLU A 1064 32.56 -3.87 59.24
CA GLU A 1064 32.07 -5.21 58.90
C GLU A 1064 32.65 -6.24 59.87
N GLU A 1065 31.84 -7.23 60.25
CA GLU A 1065 32.33 -8.34 61.06
C GLU A 1065 33.29 -9.24 60.25
N PRO A 1066 34.41 -9.70 60.84
CA PRO A 1066 35.29 -10.63 60.16
C PRO A 1066 34.57 -11.94 59.87
N HIS A 1067 34.54 -12.34 58.60
CA HIS A 1067 33.88 -13.57 58.14
C HIS A 1067 34.56 -14.80 58.78
N ARG A 1068 33.93 -15.42 59.79
CA ARG A 1068 34.36 -16.73 60.28
C ARG A 1068 33.88 -17.77 59.26
N PRO A 1069 34.77 -18.51 58.58
CA PRO A 1069 34.34 -19.63 57.77
C PRO A 1069 33.63 -20.62 58.70
N ASP A 1070 32.38 -20.95 58.37
CA ASP A 1070 31.60 -21.95 59.10
C ASP A 1070 32.45 -23.21 59.28
N GLY A 1071 32.51 -23.70 60.52
CA GLY A 1071 33.28 -24.87 60.92
C GLY A 1071 32.80 -26.16 60.24
N GLY A 1072 33.17 -26.33 58.98
CA GLY A 1072 33.17 -27.60 58.26
C GLY A 1072 34.58 -28.16 58.28
N THR A 1073 34.75 -29.34 58.87
CA THR A 1073 35.99 -30.12 58.86
C THR A 1073 36.53 -30.29 57.44
N ALA A 1074 37.47 -29.42 57.02
CA ALA A 1074 38.24 -29.62 55.81
C ALA A 1074 39.29 -30.70 56.06
N THR A 1075 38.97 -31.93 55.65
CA THR A 1075 39.96 -32.98 55.45
C THR A 1075 40.84 -32.55 54.27
N MET A 1076 42.08 -32.18 54.58
CA MET A 1076 43.13 -31.93 53.58
C MET A 1076 43.39 -33.19 52.75
N PRO A 1077 43.29 -33.18 51.40
CA PRO A 1077 43.85 -34.23 50.58
C PRO A 1077 45.38 -34.06 50.52
N GLY A 1078 46.08 -35.18 50.66
CA GLY A 1078 47.52 -35.24 50.85
C GLY A 1078 48.36 -34.58 49.77
N ALA A 1079 49.47 -34.02 50.22
CA ALA A 1079 50.62 -33.67 49.41
C ALA A 1079 51.16 -34.94 48.73
N ASP A 1080 51.24 -34.94 47.41
CA ASP A 1080 52.17 -35.79 46.70
C ASP A 1080 53.19 -34.95 45.93
N ARG A 1081 54.46 -35.33 46.11
CA ARG A 1081 55.65 -34.63 45.64
C ARG A 1081 56.12 -35.25 44.33
N SER A 1082 56.35 -34.45 43.30
CA SER A 1082 57.39 -34.66 42.27
C SER A 1082 57.39 -33.44 41.34
N SER A 1083 58.35 -32.52 41.45
CA SER A 1083 59.74 -32.54 40.93
C SER A 1083 59.85 -32.24 39.44
N GLY A 1084 60.50 -31.11 39.11
CA GLY A 1084 60.99 -30.76 37.77
C GLY A 1084 60.81 -29.28 37.46
N SER A 1085 61.58 -28.38 38.10
CA SER A 1085 62.78 -27.74 37.51
C SER A 1085 62.48 -26.78 36.36
N GLY A 1086 62.64 -25.47 36.61
CA GLY A 1086 62.56 -24.36 35.65
C GLY A 1086 63.74 -24.30 34.66
N PRO A 1087 64.19 -23.12 34.19
CA PRO A 1087 63.78 -21.75 34.55
C PRO A 1087 63.69 -20.72 33.39
N ASP A 1088 63.36 -19.49 33.77
CA ASP A 1088 63.73 -18.18 33.21
C ASP A 1088 63.07 -17.63 31.93
N GLY A 1089 62.58 -16.38 32.04
CA GLY A 1089 62.53 -15.45 30.90
C GLY A 1089 61.38 -14.46 30.81
N ASP A 1090 61.20 -13.60 31.81
CA ASP A 1090 60.84 -12.17 31.73
C ASP A 1090 59.68 -11.62 30.84
N THR A 1091 58.80 -10.92 31.57
CA THR A 1091 58.22 -9.58 31.30
C THR A 1091 56.96 -9.36 30.46
N ALA A 1092 55.97 -8.81 31.18
CA ALA A 1092 55.10 -7.65 30.86
C ALA A 1092 53.65 -7.88 30.38
N CYS A 1093 52.73 -7.65 31.33
CA CYS A 1093 51.45 -6.92 31.26
C CYS A 1093 50.55 -7.05 30.01
N ALA A 1094 49.38 -7.71 30.17
CA ALA A 1094 48.06 -7.04 30.05
C ALA A 1094 46.89 -8.01 30.36
N ARG A 1095 46.12 -7.63 31.40
CA ARG A 1095 44.66 -7.75 31.64
C ARG A 1095 43.81 -8.80 30.90
N ASP A 1096 43.17 -9.63 31.74
CA ASP A 1096 41.74 -9.99 31.82
C ASP A 1096 41.05 -10.59 30.59
N ALA A 1097 40.80 -11.91 30.59
CA ALA A 1097 39.64 -12.62 31.20
C ALA A 1097 38.47 -12.69 30.20
N ALA A 1098 38.15 -13.83 29.59
CA ALA A 1098 37.51 -15.06 30.12
C ALA A 1098 36.23 -15.22 29.27
N GLY A 1099 35.94 -16.31 28.55
CA GLY A 1099 36.29 -17.70 28.80
C GLY A 1099 35.06 -18.41 29.37
N ASP A 1100 33.98 -18.45 28.58
CA ASP A 1100 32.71 -19.07 28.91
C ASP A 1100 32.84 -20.60 28.72
N ALA A 1101 32.60 -21.34 29.80
CA ALA A 1101 32.61 -22.79 29.83
C ALA A 1101 31.30 -23.29 30.45
N SER A 1102 30.48 -23.91 29.63
CA SER A 1102 29.23 -24.57 29.97
C SER A 1102 29.42 -25.69 31.00
N PRO A 1103 28.33 -26.03 31.71
CA PRO A 1103 28.06 -27.42 32.04
C PRO A 1103 26.71 -27.88 31.50
N GLY A 1104 26.72 -29.03 30.83
CA GLY A 1104 25.52 -29.74 30.38
C GLY A 1104 24.75 -30.43 31.51
N GLY A 1105 23.46 -30.67 31.27
CA GLY A 1105 22.57 -31.36 32.19
C GLY A 1105 21.30 -31.84 31.48
N ASP A 1106 21.40 -33.02 30.88
CA ASP A 1106 20.36 -33.77 30.18
C ASP A 1106 19.25 -34.25 31.15
N ARG A 1107 17.99 -33.85 30.94
CA ARG A 1107 16.79 -34.46 31.55
C ARG A 1107 15.56 -34.39 30.64
N ARG A 1108 15.25 -35.51 30.00
CA ARG A 1108 13.94 -35.82 29.39
C ARG A 1108 12.83 -35.96 30.45
N PRO A 1109 11.60 -35.49 30.23
CA PRO A 1109 10.44 -35.95 30.99
C PRO A 1109 9.68 -37.05 30.24
N ALA A 1110 9.35 -38.11 30.96
CA ALA A 1110 8.48 -39.21 30.50
C ALA A 1110 7.01 -38.79 30.57
N VAL A 1111 6.30 -38.89 29.44
CA VAL A 1111 4.84 -38.72 29.37
C VAL A 1111 4.16 -40.01 29.85
N ARG A 1112 3.45 -39.92 30.98
CA ARG A 1112 2.51 -40.95 31.45
C ARG A 1112 1.14 -40.73 30.80
N ARG A 1113 0.69 -41.72 30.03
CA ARG A 1113 -0.71 -41.94 29.65
C ARG A 1113 -1.58 -42.06 30.89
N ALA A 1114 -2.70 -41.33 30.93
CA ALA A 1114 -3.86 -41.67 31.75
C ALA A 1114 -5.05 -41.87 30.80
N ALA A 1115 -5.68 -43.04 30.90
CA ALA A 1115 -6.95 -43.36 30.29
C ALA A 1115 -8.07 -42.80 31.18
N GLY A 1116 -9.15 -42.32 30.55
CA GLY A 1116 -10.35 -41.77 31.19
C GLY A 1116 -11.11 -40.93 30.20
#